data_AF-A0A2T7NL96-F1
#
_entry.id   AF-A0A2T7NL96-F1
#
_cell.length_a   1.000
_cell.length_b   1.000
_cell.length_c   1.000
_cell.angle_alpha   90.00
_cell.angle_beta   90.00
_cell.angle_gamma   90.00
#
_symmetry.space_group_name_H-M   'P 1'
#
loop_
_entity.id
_entity.type
_entity.pdbx_description
1 polymer ?
#
loop_
_entity_poly.entity_id
_entity_poly.type
_entity_poly.pdbx_seq_one_letter_code
_entity_poly.pdbx_strand_id
1 'polypeptide(L)'
;MASNLKDEEMQLNSISLEETVLVYLLDIIKECDAAGVKLAGLYMLKEVMSRTFSPVLAAFCCQKGLLSTLTNILAKEFDPYDEQNDILLYRLSAEILWTISSQLLEDPEKLSNRSLVCCLVEFLDVKSKFYQFSPEFIKILNAFQNKLFICKGIQAVEATLAMLEEIKCYTDSLVQIGETLRIFKCDLNLLSVEDNTTPLSEILIKEGLAWPQCISLQNESTTASGSGLLKLPLPLATDEIKSSPAMSLLYGINGEISEMTNIYVLHIIGGNYFWALIGDESHKFLSSISSHLQETLPKLTNVTPKKGDIVVATVDVTHINTNGIVRACVLDFCNSEVKVFAIDYGFITTVDACQVFRIDSSSEVNSFPPLAQLCCLSGLQAPPADPATVELVLTTLINMTKALVETGKMLHQTGGMAHLLSLLRCGHHSILAQVVWLLSNLAYRLRRQVDLSIFIKPLIGQLVVLKLMGLHKHLKPVRHGCAILLRACYPGLMNAVSSETIEAMSVSNPSVKEDLHSWAKPKATGNTQRSEERELSEKEEIDQLLRQNSTSDLLSYAGDEDEDEEETNFSSQRDSDERKDAEKLTLSPGLKEKILIVDGTSLCETNKKFFELDSCLPYRDDITHHIIEAQCFQEISRQMLAEIMCGMLNSGHGGSLYFGLTKEGHVKGIKGNRDERDKFRLGLDEMMNKTLNPPVLHTQLEVIYIPVSQTFGNSHPVLCIDLFVIEIIIKSVKDVVYITRDGKYFYRFGPNTTELTAQELRELVVCEEEENYKEELLQLCQELETLQHELT
;
A
#
# COMPACT_ATOMS: atom_id res chain seq x y z
N MET A 1 66.30 36.38 -5.70
CA MET A 1 66.14 35.10 -6.43
C MET A 1 66.98 33.98 -5.85
N ALA A 2 68.26 34.18 -5.51
CA ALA A 2 69.07 33.13 -4.84
C ALA A 2 68.71 32.85 -3.35
N SER A 3 67.98 33.76 -2.68
CA SER A 3 67.49 33.55 -1.31
C SER A 3 66.22 32.70 -1.24
N ASN A 4 65.36 32.73 -2.26
CA ASN A 4 64.12 31.94 -2.28
C ASN A 4 64.36 30.47 -2.61
N LEU A 5 65.48 30.14 -3.29
CA LEU A 5 65.84 28.76 -3.62
C LEU A 5 66.38 27.99 -2.40
N LYS A 6 66.97 28.67 -1.41
CA LYS A 6 67.43 28.03 -0.18
C LYS A 6 66.30 27.71 0.81
N ASP A 7 65.24 28.51 0.80
CA ASP A 7 64.08 28.25 1.65
C ASP A 7 63.21 27.11 1.09
N GLU A 8 63.17 26.91 -0.23
CA GLU A 8 62.50 25.74 -0.85
C GLU A 8 63.32 24.44 -0.71
N GLU A 9 64.65 24.48 -0.82
CA GLU A 9 65.50 23.29 -0.56
C GLU A 9 65.54 22.89 0.93
N MET A 10 65.33 23.83 1.85
CA MET A 10 65.33 23.55 3.29
C MET A 10 63.96 23.04 3.81
N GLN A 11 62.86 23.28 3.09
CA GLN A 11 61.55 22.70 3.39
C GLN A 11 61.36 21.27 2.85
N LEU A 12 62.13 20.83 1.85
CA LEU A 12 62.03 19.46 1.31
C LEU A 12 62.74 18.37 2.15
N ASN A 13 63.60 18.74 3.11
CA ASN A 13 64.44 17.78 3.84
C ASN A 13 63.80 17.14 5.09
N SER A 14 62.47 17.16 5.22
CA SER A 14 61.77 16.42 6.28
C SER A 14 60.45 15.75 5.85
N ILE A 15 60.31 15.43 4.56
CA ILE A 15 59.18 14.59 4.10
C ILE A 15 59.37 13.21 4.75
N SER A 16 58.40 12.78 5.55
CA SER A 16 58.48 11.48 6.20
C SER A 16 58.42 10.36 5.15
N LEU A 17 59.01 9.21 5.45
CA LEU A 17 58.92 8.03 4.56
C LEU A 17 57.45 7.71 4.22
N GLU A 18 56.54 7.95 5.16
CA GLU A 18 55.09 7.74 5.01
C GLU A 18 54.48 8.69 3.98
N GLU A 19 54.85 9.97 4.00
CA GLU A 19 54.40 10.95 2.99
C GLU A 19 54.88 10.58 1.59
N THR A 20 56.12 10.08 1.47
CA THR A 20 56.68 9.63 0.18
C THR A 20 55.93 8.41 -0.35
N VAL A 21 55.62 7.43 0.51
CA VAL A 21 54.83 6.25 0.14
C VAL A 21 53.42 6.64 -0.28
N LEU A 22 52.79 7.59 0.42
CA LEU A 22 51.46 8.08 0.07
C LEU A 22 51.43 8.81 -1.27
N VAL A 23 52.41 9.67 -1.56
CA VAL A 23 52.51 10.31 -2.88
C VAL A 23 52.60 9.25 -3.97
N TYR A 24 53.44 8.24 -3.78
CA TYR A 24 53.59 7.16 -4.75
C TYR A 24 52.30 6.35 -4.96
N LEU A 25 51.58 6.01 -3.89
CA LEU A 25 50.29 5.33 -3.97
C LEU A 25 49.23 6.18 -4.68
N LEU A 26 49.18 7.48 -4.39
CA LEU A 26 48.26 8.41 -5.04
C LEU A 26 48.54 8.56 -6.53
N ASP A 27 49.82 8.61 -6.92
CA ASP A 27 50.22 8.68 -8.32
C ASP A 27 49.86 7.37 -9.04
N ILE A 28 50.03 6.20 -8.41
CA ILE A 28 49.57 4.91 -8.96
C ILE A 28 48.06 4.91 -9.20
N ILE A 29 47.26 5.35 -8.22
CA ILE A 29 45.80 5.35 -8.32
C ILE A 29 45.32 6.32 -9.41
N LYS A 30 46.01 7.45 -9.59
CA LYS A 30 45.65 8.47 -10.59
C LYS A 30 46.02 8.06 -12.02
N GLU A 31 47.27 7.66 -12.22
CA GLU A 31 47.87 7.55 -13.56
C GLU A 31 47.66 6.16 -14.19
N CYS A 32 47.33 5.13 -13.42
CA CYS A 32 47.19 3.78 -13.97
C CYS A 32 45.76 3.50 -14.45
N ASP A 33 45.57 3.19 -15.73
CA ASP A 33 44.25 2.82 -16.27
C ASP A 33 43.82 1.38 -15.97
N ALA A 34 44.76 0.50 -15.64
CA ALA A 34 44.46 -0.89 -15.32
C ALA A 34 43.71 -1.00 -13.98
N ALA A 35 42.46 -1.50 -14.02
CA ALA A 35 41.59 -1.62 -12.86
C ALA A 35 42.24 -2.39 -11.71
N GLY A 36 42.96 -3.48 -12.00
CA GLY A 36 43.67 -4.26 -10.98
C GLY A 36 44.79 -3.51 -10.26
N VAL A 37 45.50 -2.59 -10.96
CA VAL A 37 46.56 -1.78 -10.35
C VAL A 37 45.97 -0.66 -9.50
N LYS A 38 44.90 -0.01 -9.98
CA LYS A 38 44.11 0.94 -9.18
C LYS A 38 43.56 0.29 -7.92
N LEU A 39 43.04 -0.93 -8.03
CA LEU A 39 42.50 -1.69 -6.91
C LEU A 39 43.58 -2.00 -5.87
N ALA A 40 44.75 -2.49 -6.31
CA ALA A 40 45.89 -2.72 -5.44
C ALA A 40 46.35 -1.41 -4.75
N GLY A 41 46.42 -0.30 -5.49
CA GLY A 41 46.76 1.01 -4.96
C GLY A 41 45.78 1.48 -3.88
N LEU A 42 44.46 1.35 -4.11
CA LEU A 42 43.44 1.70 -3.12
C LEU A 42 43.49 0.78 -1.90
N TYR A 43 43.71 -0.52 -2.07
CA TYR A 43 43.82 -1.44 -0.94
C TYR A 43 45.02 -1.12 -0.05
N MET A 44 46.18 -0.85 -0.67
CA MET A 44 47.39 -0.42 0.05
C MET A 44 47.16 0.93 0.75
N LEU A 45 46.51 1.87 0.07
CA LEU A 45 46.17 3.18 0.65
C LEU A 45 45.24 3.02 1.86
N LYS A 46 44.20 2.18 1.76
CA LYS A 46 43.30 1.85 2.88
C LYS A 46 44.08 1.25 4.04
N GLU A 47 44.97 0.30 3.79
CA GLU A 47 45.75 -0.36 4.85
C GLU A 47 46.68 0.62 5.55
N VAL A 48 47.41 1.46 4.81
CA VAL A 48 48.23 2.56 5.37
C VAL A 48 47.35 3.50 6.22
N MET A 49 46.18 3.86 5.70
CA MET A 49 45.20 4.70 6.38
C MET A 49 44.47 4.01 7.55
N SER A 50 44.62 2.71 7.74
CA SER A 50 44.09 2.03 8.92
C SER A 50 45.11 1.96 10.06
N ARG A 51 46.41 1.98 9.73
CA ARG A 51 47.50 1.75 10.69
C ARG A 51 48.17 3.03 11.21
N THR A 52 48.36 4.02 10.34
CA THR A 52 49.20 5.21 10.65
C THR A 52 48.43 6.52 10.51
N PHE A 53 47.12 6.45 10.43
CA PHE A 53 46.32 7.57 9.95
C PHE A 53 46.12 8.63 11.03
N SER A 54 46.67 9.80 10.74
CA SER A 54 46.54 11.01 11.54
C SER A 54 45.80 12.09 10.74
N PRO A 55 45.20 13.09 11.41
CA PRO A 55 44.56 14.23 10.73
C PRO A 55 45.51 14.97 9.78
N VAL A 56 46.81 15.01 10.09
CA VAL A 56 47.86 15.61 9.22
C VAL A 56 48.00 14.83 7.91
N LEU A 57 48.04 13.49 8.00
CA LEU A 57 48.12 12.60 6.86
C LEU A 57 46.86 12.70 5.97
N ALA A 58 45.69 12.81 6.59
CA ALA A 58 44.41 13.02 5.91
C ALA A 58 44.41 14.34 5.12
N ALA A 59 44.85 15.44 5.75
CA ALA A 59 44.96 16.74 5.11
C ALA A 59 45.98 16.72 3.95
N PHE A 60 47.11 16.05 4.13
CA PHE A 60 48.12 15.87 3.08
C PHE A 60 47.56 15.09 1.88
N CYS A 61 46.86 13.98 2.10
CA CYS A 61 46.24 13.20 1.02
C CYS A 61 45.18 14.03 0.26
N CYS A 62 44.38 14.82 0.97
CA CYS A 62 43.43 15.75 0.38
C CYS A 62 44.12 16.82 -0.48
N GLN A 63 45.21 17.42 0.03
CA GLN A 63 46.00 18.41 -0.71
C GLN A 63 46.64 17.81 -1.97
N LYS A 64 47.01 16.53 -1.92
CA LYS A 64 47.52 15.77 -3.07
C LYS A 64 46.42 15.26 -4.00
N GLY A 65 45.15 15.66 -3.83
CA GLY A 65 44.09 15.32 -4.79
C GLY A 65 43.54 13.89 -4.67
N LEU A 66 43.68 13.24 -3.51
CA LEU A 66 43.02 11.95 -3.26
C LEU A 66 41.50 12.06 -3.47
N LEU A 67 40.90 13.15 -2.99
CA LEU A 67 39.47 13.40 -3.07
C LEU A 67 38.93 13.40 -4.50
N SER A 68 39.57 14.17 -5.39
CA SER A 68 39.19 14.20 -6.81
C SER A 68 39.34 12.83 -7.46
N THR A 69 40.35 12.07 -7.05
CA THR A 69 40.62 10.72 -7.58
C THR A 69 39.52 9.75 -7.16
N LEU A 70 39.13 9.72 -5.88
CA LEU A 70 38.04 8.89 -5.38
C LEU A 70 36.69 9.28 -5.98
N THR A 71 36.43 10.58 -6.13
CA THR A 71 35.23 11.07 -6.83
C THR A 71 35.19 10.61 -8.28
N ASN A 72 36.30 10.70 -9.01
CA ASN A 72 36.37 10.26 -10.40
C ASN A 72 36.12 8.76 -10.53
N ILE A 73 36.65 7.96 -9.60
CA ILE A 73 36.37 6.51 -9.56
C ILE A 73 34.88 6.29 -9.34
N LEU A 74 34.26 6.94 -8.33
CA LEU A 74 32.84 6.78 -8.03
C LEU A 74 31.90 7.34 -9.11
N ALA A 75 32.36 8.29 -9.92
CA ALA A 75 31.60 8.89 -11.02
C ALA A 75 31.73 8.12 -12.35
N LYS A 76 32.69 7.20 -12.47
CA LYS A 76 32.87 6.38 -13.67
C LYS A 76 31.63 5.53 -13.91
N GLU A 77 31.14 5.49 -15.15
CA GLU A 77 30.06 4.59 -15.55
C GLU A 77 30.48 3.12 -15.36
N PHE A 78 29.52 2.31 -14.94
CA PHE A 78 29.73 0.90 -14.63
C PHE A 78 30.00 0.10 -15.90
N ASP A 79 31.12 -0.62 -15.95
CA ASP A 79 31.45 -1.51 -17.07
C ASP A 79 30.86 -2.91 -16.82
N PRO A 80 29.85 -3.34 -17.61
CA PRO A 80 29.24 -4.66 -17.42
C PRO A 80 30.19 -5.83 -17.71
N TYR A 81 31.35 -5.59 -18.35
CA TYR A 81 32.33 -6.63 -18.65
C TYR A 81 33.42 -6.79 -17.58
N ASP A 82 33.52 -5.86 -16.63
CA ASP A 82 34.49 -5.90 -15.51
C ASP A 82 33.81 -5.66 -14.15
N GLU A 83 32.61 -6.24 -14.01
CA GLU A 83 31.67 -6.03 -12.90
C GLU A 83 32.32 -6.16 -11.52
N GLN A 84 33.15 -7.18 -11.37
CA GLN A 84 33.78 -7.51 -10.09
C GLN A 84 34.82 -6.47 -9.66
N ASN A 85 35.64 -5.96 -10.59
CA ASN A 85 36.65 -4.96 -10.27
C ASN A 85 36.01 -3.59 -10.02
N ASP A 86 34.99 -3.20 -10.78
CA ASP A 86 34.27 -1.94 -10.56
C ASP A 86 33.57 -1.91 -9.20
N ILE A 87 32.93 -3.01 -8.78
CA ILE A 87 32.33 -3.12 -7.43
C ILE A 87 33.38 -2.96 -6.33
N LEU A 88 34.53 -3.63 -6.47
CA LEU A 88 35.61 -3.56 -5.48
C LEU A 88 36.26 -2.17 -5.44
N LEU A 89 36.43 -1.51 -6.60
CA LEU A 89 36.93 -0.14 -6.70
C LEU A 89 35.99 0.85 -5.99
N TYR A 90 34.68 0.73 -6.19
CA TYR A 90 33.69 1.58 -5.51
C TYR A 90 33.68 1.35 -4.00
N ARG A 91 33.72 0.08 -3.57
CA ARG A 91 33.73 -0.27 -2.15
C ARG A 91 34.95 0.31 -1.44
N LEU A 92 36.15 0.08 -1.98
CA LEU A 92 37.38 0.61 -1.39
C LEU A 92 37.40 2.14 -1.40
N SER A 93 36.91 2.76 -2.48
CA SER A 93 36.84 4.23 -2.55
C SER A 93 35.92 4.83 -1.48
N ALA A 94 34.77 4.19 -1.23
CA ALA A 94 33.85 4.60 -0.18
C ALA A 94 34.43 4.39 1.22
N GLU A 95 35.12 3.27 1.48
CA GLU A 95 35.77 2.98 2.76
C GLU A 95 36.92 3.97 3.06
N ILE A 96 37.71 4.35 2.04
CA ILE A 96 38.76 5.36 2.17
C ILE A 96 38.16 6.74 2.43
N LEU A 97 37.12 7.14 1.68
CA LEU A 97 36.39 8.40 1.92
C LEU A 97 35.82 8.46 3.34
N TRP A 98 35.26 7.35 3.83
CA TRP A 98 34.78 7.25 5.20
C TRP A 98 35.90 7.48 6.22
N THR A 99 37.03 6.80 6.03
CA THR A 99 38.20 6.91 6.92
C THR A 99 38.71 8.35 6.96
N ILE A 100 38.85 9.03 5.81
CA ILE A 100 39.21 10.46 5.73
C ILE A 100 38.19 11.33 6.47
N SER A 101 36.90 11.10 6.20
CA SER A 101 35.83 11.93 6.76
C SER A 101 35.73 11.81 8.28
N SER A 102 35.86 10.61 8.83
CA SER A 102 35.80 10.36 10.28
C SER A 102 36.89 11.09 11.06
N GLN A 103 38.03 11.36 10.43
CA GLN A 103 39.21 11.94 11.07
C GLN A 103 39.30 13.46 10.87
N LEU A 104 38.75 13.98 9.77
CA LEU A 104 38.58 15.41 9.57
C LEU A 104 37.46 16.00 10.44
N LEU A 105 36.59 15.16 11.00
CA LEU A 105 35.45 15.55 11.84
C LEU A 105 35.81 15.97 13.27
N GLU A 106 37.05 15.77 13.71
CA GLU A 106 37.53 16.31 15.00
C GLU A 106 37.74 17.84 14.97
N ASP A 107 37.80 18.45 13.77
CA ASP A 107 37.88 19.92 13.60
C ASP A 107 36.98 20.39 12.42
N PRO A 108 35.65 20.51 12.64
CA PRO A 108 34.66 20.72 11.59
C PRO A 108 34.77 22.06 10.84
N GLU A 109 35.53 23.03 11.36
CA GLU A 109 35.82 24.29 10.66
C GLU A 109 36.76 24.10 9.45
N LYS A 110 37.49 22.99 9.39
CA LYS A 110 38.41 22.66 8.29
C LYS A 110 37.80 21.83 7.15
N LEU A 111 36.59 21.29 7.34
CA LEU A 111 35.80 20.61 6.30
C LEU A 111 35.04 21.61 5.42
N SER A 112 35.75 22.58 4.85
CA SER A 112 35.19 23.61 3.96
C SER A 112 35.07 23.17 2.50
N ASN A 113 35.48 21.95 2.15
CA ASN A 113 35.43 21.47 0.78
C ASN A 113 34.03 20.99 0.38
N ARG A 114 33.20 21.94 -0.05
CA ARG A 114 31.84 21.79 -0.59
C ARG A 114 31.71 20.62 -1.60
N SER A 115 32.76 20.34 -2.37
CA SER A 115 32.75 19.28 -3.39
C SER A 115 32.72 17.87 -2.79
N LEU A 116 33.43 17.64 -1.67
CA LEU A 116 33.43 16.35 -0.96
C LEU A 116 32.02 15.99 -0.46
N VAL A 117 31.36 16.97 0.16
CA VAL A 117 30.04 16.80 0.76
C VAL A 117 28.99 16.57 -0.32
N CYS A 118 29.07 17.28 -1.45
CA CYS A 118 28.18 17.03 -2.59
C CYS A 118 28.39 15.63 -3.19
N CYS A 119 29.64 15.19 -3.40
CA CYS A 119 29.93 13.86 -3.96
C CYS A 119 29.46 12.72 -3.05
N LEU A 120 29.66 12.83 -1.74
CA LEU A 120 29.16 11.83 -0.78
C LEU A 120 27.63 11.75 -0.80
N VAL A 121 26.94 12.90 -0.89
CA VAL A 121 25.47 12.94 -0.96
C VAL A 121 24.95 12.35 -2.28
N GLU A 122 25.59 12.66 -3.42
CA GLU A 122 25.20 12.11 -4.73
C GLU A 122 25.46 10.61 -4.84
N PHE A 123 26.59 10.12 -4.33
CA PHE A 123 26.90 8.69 -4.26
C PHE A 123 25.85 7.93 -3.43
N LEU A 124 25.43 8.48 -2.29
CA LEU A 124 24.45 7.86 -1.40
C LEU A 124 23.02 7.91 -1.96
N ASP A 125 22.64 8.94 -2.71
CA ASP A 125 21.31 9.05 -3.36
C ASP A 125 21.15 8.01 -4.48
N VAL A 126 22.22 7.74 -5.24
CA VAL A 126 22.21 6.78 -6.35
C VAL A 126 22.28 5.33 -5.86
N LYS A 127 23.00 5.04 -4.76
CA LYS A 127 23.36 3.66 -4.39
C LYS A 127 22.79 3.15 -3.06
N SER A 128 22.12 3.98 -2.25
CA SER A 128 21.38 3.53 -1.04
C SER A 128 20.22 2.58 -1.34
N LYS A 129 19.83 2.45 -2.61
CA LYS A 129 18.86 1.44 -3.09
C LYS A 129 19.46 0.04 -3.23
N PHE A 130 20.79 -0.09 -3.21
CA PHE A 130 21.49 -1.33 -3.53
C PHE A 130 22.38 -1.86 -2.40
N TYR A 131 22.66 -1.05 -1.35
CA TYR A 131 23.56 -1.43 -0.26
C TYR A 131 22.94 -1.11 1.11
N GLN A 132 23.05 -2.06 2.05
CA GLN A 132 22.76 -1.82 3.47
C GLN A 132 23.98 -1.17 4.13
N PHE A 133 23.80 0.04 4.65
CA PHE A 133 24.83 0.74 5.44
C PHE A 133 24.68 0.44 6.93
N SER A 134 25.78 0.52 7.68
CA SER A 134 25.74 0.29 9.13
C SER A 134 24.89 1.35 9.86
N PRO A 135 24.25 1.02 11.00
CA PRO A 135 23.43 1.95 11.76
C PRO A 135 24.18 3.23 12.20
N GLU A 136 25.46 3.09 12.56
CA GLU A 136 26.36 4.20 12.91
C GLU A 136 26.55 5.17 11.73
N PHE A 137 26.67 4.64 10.51
CA PHE A 137 26.77 5.44 9.28
C PHE A 137 25.49 6.26 9.05
N ILE A 138 24.32 5.65 9.24
CA ILE A 138 23.02 6.33 9.09
C ILE A 138 22.83 7.43 10.15
N LYS A 139 23.25 7.20 11.41
CA LYS A 139 23.20 8.22 12.47
C LYS A 139 24.03 9.46 12.14
N ILE A 140 25.26 9.27 11.68
CA ILE A 140 26.16 10.37 11.31
C ILE A 140 25.64 11.10 10.06
N LEU A 141 25.04 10.38 9.12
CA LEU A 141 24.39 10.94 7.92
C LEU A 141 23.25 11.91 8.28
N ASN A 142 22.40 11.51 9.23
CA ASN A 142 21.30 12.34 9.69
C ASN A 142 21.78 13.62 10.40
N ALA A 143 22.88 13.54 11.15
CA ALA A 143 23.50 14.71 11.78
C ALA A 143 24.04 15.72 10.73
N PHE A 144 24.62 15.23 9.63
CA PHE A 144 25.07 16.07 8.51
C PHE A 144 23.92 16.70 7.72
N GLN A 145 22.86 15.95 7.42
CA GLN A 145 21.69 16.46 6.71
C GLN A 145 21.02 17.62 7.45
N ASN A 146 20.96 17.54 8.79
CA ASN A 146 20.40 18.58 9.64
C ASN A 146 21.22 19.89 9.62
N LYS A 147 22.56 19.81 9.58
CA LYS A 147 23.42 21.02 9.44
C LYS A 147 23.37 21.61 8.02
N LEU A 148 23.28 20.78 6.98
CA LEU A 148 23.20 21.23 5.59
C LEU A 148 21.89 21.98 5.25
N PHE A 149 20.82 21.69 6.01
CA PHE A 149 19.51 22.35 5.91
C PHE A 149 19.60 23.86 6.21
N ILE A 150 20.46 24.23 7.17
CA ILE A 150 20.66 25.63 7.60
C ILE A 150 21.40 26.43 6.53
N CYS A 151 22.46 25.89 5.94
CA CYS A 151 23.25 26.58 4.92
C CYS A 151 22.51 26.74 3.57
N LYS A 152 21.62 25.81 3.20
CA LYS A 152 20.84 25.87 1.95
C LYS A 152 19.63 26.82 2.02
N GLY A 153 19.13 27.12 3.21
CA GLY A 153 18.07 28.12 3.42
C GLY A 153 18.50 29.54 3.08
N ILE A 154 19.77 29.87 3.36
CA ILE A 154 20.35 31.21 3.16
C ILE A 154 20.56 31.49 1.66
N GLN A 155 21.03 30.52 0.88
CA GLN A 155 21.27 30.67 -0.58
C GLN A 155 19.99 30.78 -1.44
N ALA A 156 18.87 30.19 -1.00
CA ALA A 156 17.60 30.24 -1.75
C ALA A 156 16.99 31.66 -1.76
N VAL A 157 17.29 32.47 -0.75
CA VAL A 157 16.81 33.86 -0.64
C VAL A 157 17.58 34.78 -1.60
N GLU A 158 18.88 34.58 -1.76
CA GLU A 158 19.76 35.38 -2.63
C GLU A 158 19.45 35.19 -4.12
N ALA A 159 19.18 33.95 -4.57
CA ALA A 159 18.85 33.65 -5.97
C ALA A 159 17.45 34.13 -6.40
N THR A 160 16.53 34.32 -5.45
CA THR A 160 15.15 34.74 -5.71
C THR A 160 15.03 36.25 -5.96
N LEU A 161 15.96 37.05 -5.42
CA LEU A 161 15.99 38.51 -5.61
C LEU A 161 16.48 38.92 -7.01
N ALA A 162 17.37 38.14 -7.62
CA ALA A 162 17.90 38.42 -8.97
C ALA A 162 16.92 38.10 -10.12
N MET A 163 15.90 37.27 -9.88
CA MET A 163 14.98 36.79 -10.92
C MET A 163 13.67 37.61 -11.03
N LEU A 164 13.41 38.50 -10.07
CA LEU A 164 12.19 39.31 -9.99
C LEU A 164 12.18 40.52 -10.92
N GLU A 165 13.31 40.90 -11.52
CA GLU A 165 13.41 42.05 -12.43
C GLU A 165 12.99 41.75 -13.88
N GLU A 166 12.83 40.48 -14.28
CA GLU A 166 12.69 40.11 -15.70
C GLU A 166 11.25 39.80 -16.17
N ILE A 167 10.28 39.66 -15.26
CA ILE A 167 8.91 39.25 -15.62
C ILE A 167 7.95 40.44 -15.54
N LYS A 168 8.05 41.33 -16.53
CA LYS A 168 7.10 42.45 -16.72
C LYS A 168 6.48 42.51 -18.13
N CYS A 169 6.67 41.48 -18.95
CA CYS A 169 6.08 41.39 -20.27
C CYS A 169 5.25 40.10 -20.35
N TYR A 170 4.01 40.20 -20.86
CA TYR A 170 2.98 39.16 -21.09
C TYR A 170 1.72 39.30 -20.23
N THR A 171 0.92 40.34 -20.52
CA THR A 171 -0.43 40.51 -19.97
C THR A 171 -1.54 40.84 -20.97
N ASP A 172 -1.34 40.72 -22.29
CA ASP A 172 -2.34 41.23 -23.25
C ASP A 172 -2.99 40.18 -24.18
N SER A 173 -2.99 38.87 -23.85
CA SER A 173 -3.54 37.86 -24.78
C SER A 173 -4.49 36.81 -24.19
N LEU A 174 -5.06 37.01 -23.00
CA LEU A 174 -5.93 35.98 -22.36
C LEU A 174 -7.39 36.39 -22.12
N VAL A 175 -7.89 37.41 -22.83
CA VAL A 175 -9.26 37.92 -22.61
C VAL A 175 -10.34 37.19 -23.45
N GLN A 176 -10.00 36.30 -24.38
CA GLN A 176 -10.98 35.79 -25.37
C GLN A 176 -11.59 34.40 -25.13
N ILE A 177 -11.32 33.71 -24.01
CA ILE A 177 -11.77 32.32 -23.79
C ILE A 177 -12.90 32.21 -22.73
N GLY A 178 -13.45 33.34 -22.29
CA GLY A 178 -14.37 33.40 -21.15
C GLY A 178 -15.84 33.02 -21.38
N GLU A 179 -16.31 32.76 -22.61
CA GLU A 179 -17.77 32.75 -22.88
C GLU A 179 -18.45 31.37 -23.09
N THR A 180 -17.75 30.23 -23.03
CA THR A 180 -18.31 28.97 -23.61
C THR A 180 -18.68 27.84 -22.64
N LEU A 181 -18.81 28.01 -21.32
CA LEU A 181 -19.14 26.87 -20.44
C LEU A 181 -20.27 27.14 -19.44
N ARG A 182 -21.50 26.74 -19.83
CA ARG A 182 -22.66 26.51 -18.96
C ARG A 182 -22.75 25.02 -18.59
N ILE A 183 -23.21 24.79 -17.36
CA ILE A 183 -23.32 23.54 -16.60
C ILE A 183 -24.27 22.52 -17.27
N PHE A 184 -23.93 21.22 -17.25
CA PHE A 184 -24.83 20.13 -17.65
C PHE A 184 -25.45 19.39 -16.46
N LYS A 185 -26.75 19.15 -16.57
CA LYS A 185 -27.56 18.18 -15.83
C LYS A 185 -27.30 16.81 -16.48
N CYS A 186 -26.96 15.78 -15.71
CA CYS A 186 -26.67 14.44 -16.28
C CYS A 186 -27.96 13.62 -16.37
N ASP A 187 -28.27 13.15 -17.57
CA ASP A 187 -29.38 12.22 -17.83
C ASP A 187 -28.89 10.77 -17.65
N LEU A 188 -29.78 9.78 -17.64
CA LEU A 188 -29.41 8.36 -17.60
C LEU A 188 -29.63 7.76 -18.99
N ASN A 189 -28.62 7.13 -19.58
CA ASN A 189 -28.78 6.48 -20.87
C ASN A 189 -28.87 4.97 -20.69
N LEU A 190 -29.96 4.41 -21.18
CA LEU A 190 -30.09 2.99 -21.46
C LEU A 190 -29.33 2.70 -22.77
N LEU A 191 -28.34 1.82 -22.73
CA LEU A 191 -27.60 1.44 -23.92
C LEU A 191 -28.48 0.58 -24.82
N SER A 192 -28.85 1.12 -25.98
CA SER A 192 -29.48 0.37 -27.06
C SER A 192 -28.42 -0.15 -28.03
N VAL A 193 -28.79 -1.16 -28.84
CA VAL A 193 -27.91 -1.85 -29.80
C VAL A 193 -27.36 -0.92 -30.90
N GLU A 194 -27.93 0.28 -31.07
CA GLU A 194 -27.58 1.19 -32.15
C GLU A 194 -26.47 2.20 -31.79
N ASP A 195 -26.05 2.26 -30.52
CA ASP A 195 -24.99 3.18 -30.07
C ASP A 195 -23.58 2.63 -30.39
N ASN A 196 -23.14 2.85 -31.63
CA ASN A 196 -21.85 2.47 -32.24
C ASN A 196 -20.58 3.10 -31.60
N THR A 197 -20.55 3.42 -30.29
CA THR A 197 -19.47 4.26 -29.73
C THR A 197 -18.72 3.70 -28.53
N THR A 198 -19.04 2.52 -27.98
CA THR A 198 -18.26 1.98 -26.86
C THR A 198 -17.81 0.51 -27.04
N PRO A 199 -16.49 0.24 -27.05
CA PRO A 199 -15.97 -1.11 -27.33
C PRO A 199 -16.33 -2.14 -26.25
N LEU A 200 -16.69 -1.70 -25.03
CA LEU A 200 -17.02 -2.61 -23.93
C LEU A 200 -18.42 -3.24 -24.08
N SER A 201 -19.44 -2.48 -24.52
CA SER A 201 -20.78 -3.04 -24.73
C SER A 201 -20.79 -4.06 -25.88
N GLU A 202 -20.06 -3.80 -26.96
CA GLU A 202 -19.88 -4.78 -28.04
C GLU A 202 -19.18 -6.05 -27.57
N ILE A 203 -18.13 -5.95 -26.74
CA ILE A 203 -17.46 -7.11 -26.15
C ILE A 203 -18.43 -7.89 -25.25
N LEU A 204 -19.17 -7.20 -24.38
CA LEU A 204 -20.13 -7.85 -23.49
C LEU A 204 -21.27 -8.52 -24.27
N ILE A 205 -21.78 -7.91 -25.34
CA ILE A 205 -22.80 -8.52 -26.20
C ILE A 205 -22.22 -9.70 -26.99
N LYS A 206 -21.03 -9.55 -27.58
CA LYS A 206 -20.34 -10.58 -28.36
C LYS A 206 -20.01 -11.82 -27.52
N GLU A 207 -19.66 -11.62 -26.26
CA GLU A 207 -19.38 -12.69 -25.30
C GLU A 207 -20.65 -13.26 -24.63
N GLY A 208 -21.85 -12.76 -24.97
CA GLY A 208 -23.12 -13.22 -24.41
C GLY A 208 -23.38 -12.78 -22.97
N LEU A 209 -22.66 -11.77 -22.49
CA LEU A 209 -22.74 -11.18 -21.15
C LEU A 209 -23.75 -10.05 -21.03
N ALA A 210 -24.23 -9.51 -22.16
CA ALA A 210 -25.29 -8.51 -22.22
C ALA A 210 -26.24 -8.84 -23.37
N TRP A 211 -27.55 -8.62 -23.16
CA TRP A 211 -28.54 -8.83 -24.21
C TRP A 211 -28.86 -7.53 -24.96
N PRO A 212 -28.97 -7.57 -26.29
CA PRO A 212 -29.53 -6.47 -27.05
C PRO A 212 -31.00 -6.24 -26.63
N GLN A 213 -31.41 -4.99 -26.41
CA GLN A 213 -32.84 -4.66 -26.35
C GLN A 213 -33.49 -5.08 -27.67
N CYS A 214 -34.44 -6.02 -27.61
CA CYS A 214 -35.18 -6.47 -28.78
C CYS A 214 -36.14 -5.38 -29.25
N ILE A 215 -35.78 -4.65 -30.30
CA ILE A 215 -36.73 -3.94 -31.16
C ILE A 215 -37.10 -4.89 -32.30
N SER A 216 -38.37 -5.30 -32.38
CA SER A 216 -38.89 -6.12 -33.47
C SER A 216 -39.77 -5.30 -34.41
N LEU A 217 -39.33 -5.25 -35.66
CA LEU A 217 -40.08 -5.23 -36.93
C LEU A 217 -40.95 -4.00 -37.23
N GLN A 218 -40.41 -3.12 -38.10
CA GLN A 218 -41.20 -2.59 -39.20
C GLN A 218 -40.51 -2.84 -40.55
N ASN A 219 -41.22 -3.61 -41.37
CA ASN A 219 -41.24 -3.67 -42.83
C ASN A 219 -40.15 -2.91 -43.59
N GLU A 220 -39.14 -3.63 -44.08
CA GLU A 220 -38.63 -3.34 -45.43
C GLU A 220 -38.43 -4.64 -46.22
N SER A 221 -39.20 -4.72 -47.29
CA SER A 221 -39.03 -5.65 -48.38
C SER A 221 -37.71 -5.41 -49.12
N THR A 222 -37.15 -6.52 -49.59
CA THR A 222 -36.33 -6.69 -50.81
C THR A 222 -34.82 -6.36 -50.80
N THR A 223 -34.08 -7.47 -50.91
CA THR A 223 -32.90 -7.77 -51.76
C THR A 223 -31.47 -7.55 -51.24
N ALA A 224 -30.81 -8.71 -51.11
CA ALA A 224 -29.47 -9.07 -51.59
C ALA A 224 -28.30 -9.19 -50.58
N SER A 225 -27.96 -10.46 -50.35
CA SER A 225 -26.63 -11.09 -50.24
C SER A 225 -25.64 -10.69 -49.12
N GLY A 226 -25.39 -11.65 -48.24
CA GLY A 226 -24.03 -12.14 -47.99
C GLY A 226 -23.43 -11.89 -46.61
N SER A 227 -23.54 -12.86 -45.71
CA SER A 227 -22.43 -13.48 -44.94
C SER A 227 -22.99 -14.25 -43.73
N GLY A 228 -22.45 -15.45 -43.51
CA GLY A 228 -22.94 -16.40 -42.52
C GLY A 228 -22.47 -16.06 -41.12
N LEU A 229 -23.42 -15.83 -40.22
CA LEU A 229 -23.28 -15.91 -38.77
C LEU A 229 -24.37 -16.84 -38.24
N LEU A 230 -23.98 -17.78 -37.39
CA LEU A 230 -24.82 -18.82 -36.77
C LEU A 230 -26.03 -18.19 -36.05
N LYS A 231 -27.22 -18.34 -36.63
CA LYS A 231 -28.49 -18.05 -35.96
C LYS A 231 -28.85 -19.23 -35.05
N LEU A 232 -28.83 -19.02 -33.74
CA LEU A 232 -29.48 -19.91 -32.77
C LEU A 232 -31.01 -19.83 -32.96
N PRO A 233 -31.76 -20.95 -32.90
CA PRO A 233 -33.21 -20.94 -33.04
C PRO A 233 -33.88 -20.48 -31.74
N LEU A 234 -34.61 -19.37 -31.79
CA LEU A 234 -35.61 -19.01 -30.78
C LEU A 234 -36.85 -19.92 -30.95
N PRO A 235 -37.53 -20.32 -29.86
CA PRO A 235 -38.81 -20.99 -29.95
C PRO A 235 -39.85 -20.04 -30.56
N LEU A 236 -40.63 -20.56 -31.50
CA LEU A 236 -41.77 -19.86 -32.10
C LEU A 236 -42.77 -19.45 -31.02
N ALA A 237 -42.86 -18.15 -30.75
CA ALA A 237 -43.95 -17.58 -29.97
C ALA A 237 -45.25 -17.73 -30.77
N THR A 238 -46.22 -18.46 -30.22
CA THR A 238 -47.59 -18.52 -30.72
C THR A 238 -48.30 -17.19 -30.43
N ASP A 239 -49.18 -16.77 -31.34
CA ASP A 239 -49.86 -15.45 -31.33
C ASP A 239 -50.76 -15.15 -30.10
N GLU A 240 -50.83 -16.05 -29.12
CA GLU A 240 -51.70 -15.93 -27.93
C GLU A 240 -51.09 -15.15 -26.75
N ILE A 241 -49.82 -14.74 -26.80
CA ILE A 241 -49.15 -14.06 -25.65
C ILE A 241 -49.29 -12.52 -25.68
N LYS A 242 -49.92 -11.95 -26.71
CA LYS A 242 -50.06 -10.48 -26.88
C LYS A 242 -51.03 -9.79 -25.91
N SER A 243 -51.68 -10.50 -24.99
CA SER A 243 -52.67 -9.92 -24.06
C SER A 243 -52.27 -9.94 -22.58
N SER A 244 -51.00 -10.20 -22.23
CA SER A 244 -50.55 -10.11 -20.83
C SER A 244 -50.22 -8.65 -20.44
N PRO A 245 -50.85 -8.07 -19.41
CA PRO A 245 -50.58 -6.70 -18.93
C PRO A 245 -49.12 -6.46 -18.49
N ALA A 246 -48.39 -7.53 -18.17
CA ALA A 246 -47.00 -7.47 -17.72
C ALA A 246 -46.01 -7.07 -18.84
N MET A 247 -46.33 -7.34 -20.12
CA MET A 247 -45.45 -7.01 -21.25
C MET A 247 -45.63 -5.57 -21.74
N SER A 248 -46.80 -4.96 -21.54
CA SER A 248 -47.10 -3.58 -21.99
C SER A 248 -46.40 -2.49 -21.18
N LEU A 249 -45.97 -2.77 -19.94
CA LEU A 249 -45.22 -1.81 -19.11
C LEU A 249 -43.70 -1.81 -19.40
N LEU A 250 -43.17 -2.87 -20.02
CA LEU A 250 -41.75 -2.98 -20.38
C LEU A 250 -41.43 -2.45 -21.79
N TYR A 251 -42.45 -2.25 -22.63
CA TYR A 251 -42.32 -1.83 -24.03
C TYR A 251 -42.76 -0.37 -24.27
N GLY A 252 -42.31 0.56 -23.41
CA GLY A 252 -42.33 2.00 -23.68
C GLY A 252 -41.28 2.39 -24.74
N ILE A 253 -41.32 1.76 -25.92
CA ILE A 253 -40.41 2.01 -27.03
C ILE A 253 -40.98 3.17 -27.85
N ASN A 254 -40.55 4.38 -27.50
CA ASN A 254 -40.43 5.54 -28.39
C ASN A 254 -39.69 6.67 -27.67
N GLY A 255 -38.44 6.46 -27.25
CA GLY A 255 -37.40 7.51 -27.05
C GLY A 255 -37.68 8.76 -26.19
N GLU A 256 -38.89 8.97 -25.66
CA GLU A 256 -39.27 10.07 -24.80
C GLU A 256 -39.28 9.55 -23.37
N ILE A 257 -38.10 9.53 -22.75
CA ILE A 257 -37.97 9.25 -21.32
C ILE A 257 -38.50 10.49 -20.58
N SER A 258 -39.82 10.57 -20.36
CA SER A 258 -40.43 11.68 -19.61
C SER A 258 -40.69 11.37 -18.13
N GLU A 259 -40.52 10.13 -17.68
CA GLU A 259 -40.78 9.77 -16.27
C GLU A 259 -39.55 9.20 -15.58
N MET A 260 -39.19 9.82 -14.45
CA MET A 260 -38.17 9.31 -13.54
C MET A 260 -38.60 7.93 -13.05
N THR A 261 -37.83 6.91 -13.43
CA THR A 261 -38.05 5.52 -12.99
C THR A 261 -37.05 5.16 -11.91
N ASN A 262 -37.50 4.47 -10.87
CA ASN A 262 -36.61 3.95 -9.82
C ASN A 262 -35.64 2.92 -10.42
N ILE A 263 -34.38 2.99 -10.01
CA ILE A 263 -33.36 2.00 -10.37
C ILE A 263 -32.80 1.36 -9.09
N TYR A 264 -32.58 0.06 -9.15
CA TYR A 264 -31.94 -0.70 -8.06
C TYR A 264 -30.62 -1.24 -8.58
N VAL A 265 -29.51 -0.64 -8.15
CA VAL A 265 -28.17 -1.05 -8.56
C VAL A 265 -27.87 -2.43 -7.96
N LEU A 266 -27.61 -3.40 -8.83
CA LEU A 266 -27.34 -4.79 -8.45
C LEU A 266 -25.84 -5.05 -8.32
N HIS A 267 -25.07 -4.66 -9.34
CA HIS A 267 -23.64 -4.93 -9.40
C HIS A 267 -22.90 -3.81 -10.14
N ILE A 268 -21.82 -3.30 -9.57
CA ILE A 268 -21.01 -2.23 -10.18
C ILE A 268 -19.84 -2.88 -10.92
N ILE A 269 -19.80 -2.73 -12.24
CA ILE A 269 -18.69 -3.26 -13.06
C ILE A 269 -17.48 -2.34 -12.94
N GLY A 270 -17.69 -1.03 -13.07
CA GLY A 270 -16.62 -0.05 -12.95
C GLY A 270 -17.01 1.32 -13.52
N GLY A 271 -16.56 2.38 -12.83
CA GLY A 271 -16.74 3.77 -13.26
C GLY A 271 -18.20 4.14 -13.46
N ASN A 272 -18.61 4.27 -14.72
CA ASN A 272 -19.94 4.64 -15.18
C ASN A 272 -20.84 3.45 -15.53
N TYR A 273 -20.33 2.21 -15.53
CA TYR A 273 -21.08 1.00 -15.90
C TYR A 273 -21.48 0.18 -14.67
N PHE A 274 -22.76 -0.19 -14.61
CA PHE A 274 -23.31 -1.02 -13.55
C PHE A 274 -24.54 -1.78 -14.07
N TRP A 275 -24.85 -2.90 -13.44
CA TRP A 275 -26.09 -3.63 -13.63
C TRP A 275 -27.15 -3.10 -12.68
N ALA A 276 -28.37 -2.90 -13.17
CA ALA A 276 -29.49 -2.48 -12.34
C ALA A 276 -30.80 -3.14 -12.77
N LEU A 277 -31.74 -3.21 -11.83
CA LEU A 277 -33.16 -3.39 -12.11
C LEU A 277 -33.76 -2.02 -12.41
N ILE A 278 -34.57 -1.95 -13.46
CA ILE A 278 -35.25 -0.72 -13.86
C ILE A 278 -36.74 -0.87 -13.55
N GLY A 279 -37.24 -0.01 -12.68
CA GLY A 279 -38.62 0.02 -12.21
C GLY A 279 -38.92 -0.96 -11.08
N ASP A 280 -39.94 -0.62 -10.28
CA ASP A 280 -40.35 -1.39 -9.11
C ASP A 280 -40.91 -2.79 -9.49
N GLU A 281 -41.46 -2.93 -10.70
CA GLU A 281 -41.97 -4.21 -11.22
C GLU A 281 -40.85 -5.23 -11.43
N SER A 282 -39.68 -4.80 -11.94
CA SER A 282 -38.52 -5.66 -12.10
C SER A 282 -38.04 -6.24 -10.76
N HIS A 283 -38.14 -5.45 -9.68
CA HIS A 283 -37.84 -5.91 -8.33
C HIS A 283 -38.85 -6.96 -7.83
N LYS A 284 -40.16 -6.79 -8.12
CA LYS A 284 -41.18 -7.79 -7.77
C LYS A 284 -40.99 -9.10 -8.56
N PHE A 285 -40.62 -9.01 -9.84
CA PHE A 285 -40.31 -10.18 -10.65
C PHE A 285 -39.10 -10.93 -10.12
N LEU A 286 -38.04 -10.24 -9.69
CA LEU A 286 -36.87 -10.87 -9.10
C LEU A 286 -37.23 -11.71 -7.87
N SER A 287 -38.05 -11.16 -6.97
CA SER A 287 -38.55 -11.89 -5.79
C SER A 287 -39.39 -13.11 -6.16
N SER A 288 -40.20 -13.00 -7.22
CA SER A 288 -41.05 -14.09 -7.72
C SER A 288 -40.22 -15.22 -8.34
N ILE A 289 -39.22 -14.87 -9.16
CA ILE A 289 -38.26 -15.82 -9.74
C ILE A 289 -37.50 -16.54 -8.63
N SER A 290 -36.94 -15.80 -7.67
CA SER A 290 -36.16 -16.36 -6.56
C SER A 290 -36.98 -17.35 -5.73
N SER A 291 -38.23 -17.00 -5.39
CA SER A 291 -39.14 -17.87 -4.65
C SER A 291 -39.47 -19.15 -5.44
N HIS A 292 -39.78 -19.03 -6.74
CA HIS A 292 -40.07 -20.19 -7.59
C HIS A 292 -38.85 -21.11 -7.75
N LEU A 293 -37.66 -20.56 -7.91
CA LEU A 293 -36.43 -21.34 -8.00
C LEU A 293 -36.14 -22.09 -6.70
N GLN A 294 -36.37 -21.47 -5.54
CA GLN A 294 -36.25 -22.14 -4.23
C GLN A 294 -37.22 -23.32 -4.09
N GLU A 295 -38.48 -23.14 -4.47
CA GLU A 295 -39.50 -24.19 -4.39
C GLU A 295 -39.26 -25.35 -5.37
N THR A 296 -38.68 -25.04 -6.55
CA THR A 296 -38.46 -26.03 -7.60
C THR A 296 -37.12 -26.74 -7.51
N LEU A 297 -36.10 -26.15 -6.87
CA LEU A 297 -34.73 -26.71 -6.79
C LEU A 297 -34.68 -28.20 -6.41
N PRO A 298 -35.42 -28.70 -5.40
CA PRO A 298 -35.37 -30.13 -5.03
C PRO A 298 -35.86 -31.08 -6.13
N LYS A 299 -36.58 -30.56 -7.13
CA LYS A 299 -37.13 -31.32 -8.27
C LYS A 299 -36.28 -31.19 -9.52
N LEU A 300 -35.31 -30.28 -9.55
CA LEU A 300 -34.47 -30.06 -10.72
C LEU A 300 -33.39 -31.14 -10.81
N THR A 301 -33.07 -31.55 -12.03
CA THR A 301 -32.02 -32.52 -12.31
C THR A 301 -30.72 -31.80 -12.68
N ASN A 302 -29.62 -32.25 -12.10
CA ASN A 302 -28.28 -31.85 -12.53
C ASN A 302 -28.09 -32.19 -14.02
N VAL A 303 -27.38 -31.32 -14.73
CA VAL A 303 -27.07 -31.51 -16.15
C VAL A 303 -25.63 -31.14 -16.44
N THR A 304 -25.07 -31.69 -17.51
CA THR A 304 -23.82 -31.20 -18.10
C THR A 304 -24.15 -29.98 -18.96
N PRO A 305 -23.86 -28.76 -18.52
CA PRO A 305 -24.28 -27.56 -19.23
C PRO A 305 -23.42 -27.34 -20.48
N LYS A 306 -23.97 -26.63 -21.47
CA LYS A 306 -23.24 -26.11 -22.63
C LYS A 306 -23.18 -24.60 -22.58
N LYS A 307 -22.13 -24.01 -23.16
CA LYS A 307 -22.03 -22.57 -23.35
C LYS A 307 -23.30 -22.02 -24.04
N GLY A 308 -23.94 -21.05 -23.40
CA GLY A 308 -25.20 -20.44 -23.81
C GLY A 308 -26.46 -21.04 -23.17
N ASP A 309 -26.37 -22.16 -22.44
CA ASP A 309 -27.53 -22.73 -21.74
C ASP A 309 -27.99 -21.82 -20.60
N ILE A 310 -29.31 -21.66 -20.46
CA ILE A 310 -29.92 -21.03 -19.29
C ILE A 310 -30.24 -22.11 -18.25
N VAL A 311 -29.60 -21.99 -17.09
CA VAL A 311 -29.59 -22.98 -16.01
C VAL A 311 -29.95 -22.34 -14.68
N VAL A 312 -30.25 -23.17 -13.68
CA VAL A 312 -30.24 -22.74 -12.28
C VAL A 312 -28.87 -23.07 -11.71
N ALA A 313 -28.20 -22.11 -11.10
CA ALA A 313 -26.95 -22.33 -10.39
C ALA A 313 -27.15 -22.03 -8.90
N THR A 314 -26.62 -22.89 -8.02
CA THR A 314 -26.48 -22.56 -6.59
C THR A 314 -25.13 -21.89 -6.40
N VAL A 315 -25.13 -20.57 -6.17
CA VAL A 315 -23.92 -19.77 -6.00
C VAL A 315 -23.67 -19.44 -4.53
N ASP A 316 -22.42 -19.55 -4.10
CA ASP A 316 -21.97 -19.11 -2.76
C ASP A 316 -21.53 -17.65 -2.85
N VAL A 317 -22.51 -16.73 -2.81
CA VAL A 317 -22.23 -15.29 -2.88
C VAL A 317 -22.43 -14.68 -1.51
N THR A 318 -21.32 -14.45 -0.81
CA THR A 318 -21.26 -13.81 0.53
C THR A 318 -21.94 -12.45 0.62
N HIS A 319 -22.25 -11.81 -0.50
CA HIS A 319 -22.89 -10.49 -0.58
C HIS A 319 -24.40 -10.53 -0.83
N ILE A 320 -24.97 -11.69 -1.17
CA ILE A 320 -26.41 -11.83 -1.40
C ILE A 320 -26.96 -12.60 -0.18
N ASN A 321 -27.74 -11.94 0.66
CA ASN A 321 -28.31 -12.50 1.90
C ASN A 321 -29.31 -13.65 1.71
N THR A 322 -29.32 -14.28 0.53
CA THR A 322 -30.13 -15.44 0.20
C THR A 322 -29.21 -16.50 -0.38
N ASN A 323 -29.35 -17.76 0.03
CA ASN A 323 -28.70 -18.89 -0.64
C ASN A 323 -28.88 -18.72 -2.14
N GLY A 324 -27.77 -18.54 -2.86
CA GLY A 324 -27.75 -17.90 -4.16
C GLY A 324 -28.25 -18.81 -5.27
N ILE A 325 -29.50 -19.25 -5.19
CA ILE A 325 -30.15 -19.96 -6.28
C ILE A 325 -30.51 -18.90 -7.31
N VAL A 326 -29.74 -18.86 -8.39
CA VAL A 326 -29.89 -17.86 -9.43
C VAL A 326 -30.16 -18.53 -10.77
N ARG A 327 -30.95 -17.86 -11.60
CA ARG A 327 -31.00 -18.16 -13.02
C ARG A 327 -29.73 -17.61 -13.66
N ALA A 328 -29.02 -18.45 -14.39
CA ALA A 328 -27.72 -18.09 -14.95
C ALA A 328 -27.55 -18.59 -16.38
N CYS A 329 -26.74 -17.88 -17.15
CA CYS A 329 -26.30 -18.29 -18.48
C CYS A 329 -24.90 -18.88 -18.39
N VAL A 330 -24.68 -20.06 -18.95
CA VAL A 330 -23.37 -20.71 -18.94
C VAL A 330 -22.44 -20.02 -19.93
N LEU A 331 -21.35 -19.46 -19.44
CA LEU A 331 -20.36 -18.76 -20.24
C LEU A 331 -19.24 -19.68 -20.71
N ASP A 332 -18.83 -20.60 -19.84
CA ASP A 332 -17.76 -21.55 -20.10
C ASP A 332 -17.90 -22.78 -19.20
N PHE A 333 -17.32 -23.89 -19.63
CA PHE A 333 -17.34 -25.16 -18.91
C PHE A 333 -15.99 -25.85 -19.03
N CYS A 334 -15.26 -25.97 -17.92
CA CYS A 334 -13.96 -26.61 -17.89
C CYS A 334 -13.88 -27.58 -16.71
N ASN A 335 -13.60 -28.85 -16.99
CA ASN A 335 -13.52 -29.93 -16.00
C ASN A 335 -14.82 -30.12 -15.20
N SER A 336 -14.79 -29.82 -13.91
CA SER A 336 -15.93 -29.85 -12.98
C SER A 336 -16.43 -28.46 -12.62
N GLU A 337 -15.92 -27.40 -13.26
CA GLU A 337 -16.28 -26.02 -12.96
C GLU A 337 -17.06 -25.40 -14.13
N VAL A 338 -18.12 -24.68 -13.79
CA VAL A 338 -19.01 -23.99 -14.72
C VAL A 338 -18.95 -22.51 -14.43
N LYS A 339 -18.48 -21.73 -15.40
CA LYS A 339 -18.51 -20.27 -15.32
C LYS A 339 -19.87 -19.79 -15.79
N VAL A 340 -20.61 -19.10 -14.92
CA VAL A 340 -21.99 -18.69 -15.16
C VAL A 340 -22.18 -17.19 -14.94
N PHE A 341 -23.06 -16.57 -15.72
CA PHE A 341 -23.52 -15.19 -15.54
C PHE A 341 -24.92 -15.19 -14.94
N ALA A 342 -25.08 -14.65 -13.74
CA ALA A 342 -26.37 -14.56 -13.06
C ALA A 342 -27.24 -13.48 -13.73
N ILE A 343 -28.11 -13.90 -14.67
CA ILE A 343 -28.76 -13.00 -15.65
C ILE A 343 -29.75 -12.01 -15.02
N ASP A 344 -30.19 -12.29 -13.79
CA ASP A 344 -31.11 -11.43 -13.03
C ASP A 344 -30.39 -10.56 -11.99
N TYR A 345 -29.08 -10.76 -11.81
CA TYR A 345 -28.27 -10.07 -10.81
C TYR A 345 -27.04 -9.34 -11.39
N GLY A 346 -26.60 -9.68 -12.61
CA GLY A 346 -25.54 -8.96 -13.31
C GLY A 346 -24.11 -9.25 -12.82
N PHE A 347 -23.83 -10.45 -12.29
CA PHE A 347 -22.46 -10.83 -11.92
C PHE A 347 -22.06 -12.19 -12.52
N ILE A 348 -20.75 -12.39 -12.65
CA ILE A 348 -20.15 -13.63 -13.13
C ILE A 348 -19.57 -14.39 -11.95
N THR A 349 -19.77 -15.69 -11.89
CA THR A 349 -19.14 -16.56 -10.90
C THR A 349 -18.82 -17.93 -11.48
N THR A 350 -18.02 -18.72 -10.76
CA THR A 350 -17.71 -20.11 -11.09
C THR A 350 -18.35 -21.00 -10.03
N VAL A 351 -19.07 -22.03 -10.46
CA VAL A 351 -19.71 -23.03 -9.59
C VAL A 351 -19.30 -24.44 -9.98
N ASP A 352 -19.44 -25.39 -9.08
CA ASP A 352 -19.22 -26.80 -9.43
C ASP A 352 -20.32 -27.29 -10.39
N ALA A 353 -20.01 -28.21 -11.28
CA ALA A 353 -20.97 -28.81 -12.20
C ALA A 353 -22.14 -29.49 -11.48
N CYS A 354 -21.94 -29.97 -10.24
CA CYS A 354 -23.01 -30.53 -9.41
C CYS A 354 -23.97 -29.48 -8.83
N GLN A 355 -23.66 -28.19 -8.99
CA GLN A 355 -24.45 -27.05 -8.56
C GLN A 355 -25.26 -26.42 -9.72
N VAL A 356 -25.28 -27.06 -10.89
CA VAL A 356 -25.90 -26.55 -12.11
C VAL A 356 -27.04 -27.45 -12.58
N PHE A 357 -28.25 -26.93 -12.48
CA PHE A 357 -29.48 -27.66 -12.73
C PHE A 357 -30.19 -27.14 -13.99
N ARG A 358 -30.83 -28.05 -14.73
CA ARG A 358 -31.61 -27.67 -15.91
C ARG A 358 -32.92 -27.01 -15.51
N ILE A 359 -33.22 -25.85 -16.11
CA ILE A 359 -34.55 -25.25 -16.02
C ILE A 359 -35.47 -25.95 -17.02
N ASP A 360 -36.62 -26.43 -16.54
CA ASP A 360 -37.63 -27.00 -17.42
C ASP A 360 -38.17 -25.93 -18.38
N SER A 361 -38.25 -26.26 -19.67
CA SER A 361 -38.71 -25.31 -20.71
C SER A 361 -40.13 -24.82 -20.44
N SER A 362 -40.96 -25.60 -19.75
CA SER A 362 -42.30 -25.22 -19.28
C SER A 362 -42.34 -24.35 -18.03
N SER A 363 -41.21 -24.11 -17.36
CA SER A 363 -41.19 -23.32 -16.12
C SER A 363 -41.62 -21.88 -16.36
N GLU A 364 -42.49 -21.36 -15.50
CA GLU A 364 -42.94 -19.96 -15.52
C GLU A 364 -41.74 -18.98 -15.45
N VAL A 365 -40.63 -19.40 -14.82
CA VAL A 365 -39.40 -18.61 -14.74
C VAL A 365 -38.81 -18.29 -16.13
N ASN A 366 -39.01 -19.15 -17.14
CA ASN A 366 -38.54 -18.86 -18.50
C ASN A 366 -39.40 -17.83 -19.24
N SER A 367 -40.58 -17.48 -18.70
CA SER A 367 -41.44 -16.43 -19.26
C SER A 367 -40.93 -15.01 -18.93
N PHE A 368 -40.13 -14.87 -17.87
CA PHE A 368 -39.55 -13.59 -17.51
C PHE A 368 -38.29 -13.30 -18.35
N PRO A 369 -38.12 -12.09 -18.89
CA PRO A 369 -36.86 -11.70 -19.51
C PRO A 369 -35.74 -11.64 -18.45
N PRO A 370 -34.46 -11.64 -18.86
CA PRO A 370 -33.36 -11.28 -17.96
C PRO A 370 -33.62 -9.92 -17.31
N LEU A 371 -33.57 -9.85 -15.98
CA LEU A 371 -33.96 -8.64 -15.25
C LEU A 371 -32.80 -7.66 -15.04
N ALA A 372 -31.55 -8.12 -15.01
CA ALA A 372 -30.40 -7.23 -14.87
C ALA A 372 -30.11 -6.54 -16.19
N GLN A 373 -30.15 -5.20 -16.18
CA GLN A 373 -29.85 -4.38 -17.35
C GLN A 373 -28.54 -3.62 -17.15
N LEU A 374 -27.71 -3.59 -18.19
CA LEU A 374 -26.47 -2.85 -18.19
C LEU A 374 -26.77 -1.36 -18.38
N CYS A 375 -26.53 -0.58 -17.33
CA CYS A 375 -26.73 0.85 -17.31
C CYS A 375 -25.39 1.58 -17.43
N CYS A 376 -25.44 2.75 -18.08
CA CYS A 376 -24.34 3.70 -18.11
C CYS A 376 -24.84 5.07 -17.65
N LEU A 377 -24.10 5.71 -16.75
CA LEU A 377 -24.37 7.11 -16.44
C LEU A 377 -24.04 7.96 -17.67
N SER A 378 -25.02 8.71 -18.19
CA SER A 378 -24.76 9.60 -19.32
C SER A 378 -23.92 10.80 -18.86
N GLY A 379 -23.14 11.37 -19.78
CA GLY A 379 -22.25 12.50 -19.47
C GLY A 379 -21.02 12.12 -18.65
N LEU A 380 -20.94 10.89 -18.13
CA LEU A 380 -19.74 10.33 -17.53
C LEU A 380 -19.01 9.49 -18.58
N GLN A 381 -17.97 10.09 -19.16
CA GLN A 381 -17.01 9.35 -19.95
C GLN A 381 -16.19 8.48 -18.99
N ALA A 382 -15.94 7.21 -19.33
CA ALA A 382 -14.98 6.39 -18.59
C ALA A 382 -13.68 7.19 -18.43
N PRO A 383 -13.00 7.14 -17.27
CA PRO A 383 -11.71 7.77 -17.13
C PRO A 383 -10.87 7.25 -18.29
N PRO A 384 -10.32 8.15 -19.13
CA PRO A 384 -9.68 7.73 -20.35
C PRO A 384 -8.58 6.75 -19.97
N ALA A 385 -8.63 5.56 -20.58
CA ALA A 385 -7.68 4.48 -20.27
C ALA A 385 -6.23 4.91 -20.57
N ASP A 386 -6.08 5.90 -21.45
CA ASP A 386 -4.82 6.55 -21.76
C ASP A 386 -4.48 7.63 -20.72
N PRO A 387 -3.38 7.45 -19.95
CA PRO A 387 -2.85 8.45 -19.03
C PRO A 387 -2.65 9.83 -19.67
N ALA A 388 -2.38 9.90 -20.98
CA ALA A 388 -2.18 11.17 -21.68
C ALA A 388 -3.45 12.03 -21.72
N THR A 389 -4.63 11.41 -21.73
CA THR A 389 -5.89 12.16 -21.71
C THR A 389 -6.17 12.72 -20.32
N VAL A 390 -5.88 11.97 -19.25
CA VAL A 390 -5.96 12.47 -17.86
C VAL A 390 -4.98 13.64 -17.68
N GLU A 391 -3.77 13.51 -18.23
CA GLU A 391 -2.78 14.58 -18.24
C GLU A 391 -3.27 15.83 -18.98
N LEU A 392 -3.92 15.67 -20.15
CA LEU A 392 -4.49 16.77 -20.92
C LEU A 392 -5.62 17.48 -20.17
N VAL A 393 -6.50 16.73 -19.50
CA VAL A 393 -7.59 17.28 -18.67
C VAL A 393 -7.01 18.06 -17.50
N LEU A 394 -6.02 17.50 -16.79
CA LEU A 394 -5.36 18.20 -15.68
C LEU A 394 -4.64 19.45 -16.15
N THR A 395 -3.98 19.41 -17.31
CA THR A 395 -3.32 20.58 -17.92
C THR A 395 -4.34 21.68 -18.24
N THR A 396 -5.50 21.30 -18.79
CA THR A 396 -6.61 22.23 -19.04
C THR A 396 -7.11 22.85 -17.74
N LEU A 397 -7.34 22.05 -16.70
CA LEU A 397 -7.76 22.54 -15.39
C LEU A 397 -6.73 23.46 -14.73
N ILE A 398 -5.43 23.19 -14.88
CA ILE A 398 -4.33 24.05 -14.40
C ILE A 398 -4.43 25.42 -15.08
N ASN A 399 -4.61 25.45 -16.40
CA ASN A 399 -4.73 26.69 -17.15
C ASN A 399 -5.99 27.46 -16.77
N MET A 400 -7.13 26.77 -16.62
CA MET A 400 -8.39 27.40 -16.20
C MET A 400 -8.33 27.95 -14.78
N THR A 401 -7.80 27.19 -13.82
CA THR A 401 -7.66 27.64 -12.41
C THR A 401 -6.60 28.74 -12.25
N LYS A 402 -5.60 28.79 -13.14
CA LYS A 402 -4.65 29.92 -13.22
C LYS A 402 -5.34 31.20 -13.68
N ALA A 403 -6.26 31.10 -14.64
CA ALA A 403 -6.96 32.24 -15.24
C ALA A 403 -8.19 32.71 -14.44
N LEU A 404 -8.99 31.79 -13.88
CA LEU A 404 -10.31 32.05 -13.32
C LEU A 404 -10.44 31.50 -11.89
N VAL A 405 -10.62 32.41 -10.92
CA VAL A 405 -10.83 32.04 -9.50
C VAL A 405 -12.09 31.20 -9.31
N GLU A 406 -13.16 31.49 -10.08
CA GLU A 406 -14.43 30.76 -10.01
C GLU A 406 -14.29 29.28 -10.41
N THR A 407 -13.39 28.93 -11.33
CA THR A 407 -13.12 27.53 -11.66
C THR A 407 -12.55 26.78 -10.45
N GLY A 408 -11.66 27.42 -9.67
CA GLY A 408 -11.13 26.81 -8.46
C GLY A 408 -12.20 26.59 -7.38
N LYS A 409 -13.13 27.53 -7.23
CA LYS A 409 -14.29 27.39 -6.34
C LYS A 409 -15.23 26.29 -6.78
N MET A 410 -15.57 26.24 -8.08
CA MET A 410 -16.43 25.20 -8.64
C MET A 410 -15.80 23.81 -8.42
N LEU A 411 -14.50 23.67 -8.69
CA LEU A 411 -13.77 22.41 -8.48
C LEU A 411 -13.79 21.97 -7.01
N HIS A 412 -13.75 22.93 -6.06
CA HIS A 412 -13.91 22.64 -4.64
C HIS A 412 -15.35 22.23 -4.29
N GLN A 413 -16.35 22.99 -4.74
CA GLN A 413 -17.77 22.76 -4.45
C GLN A 413 -18.30 21.45 -5.05
N THR A 414 -17.75 21.00 -6.17
CA THR A 414 -18.14 19.75 -6.85
C THR A 414 -17.43 18.51 -6.32
N GLY A 415 -16.61 18.63 -5.27
CA GLY A 415 -15.84 17.51 -4.73
C GLY A 415 -14.65 17.09 -5.60
N GLY A 416 -14.24 17.93 -6.57
CA GLY A 416 -13.05 17.70 -7.40
C GLY A 416 -11.76 17.54 -6.59
N MET A 417 -11.69 18.10 -5.38
CA MET A 417 -10.54 17.95 -4.50
C MET A 417 -10.29 16.51 -4.06
N ALA A 418 -11.34 15.75 -3.75
CA ALA A 418 -11.20 14.34 -3.37
C ALA A 418 -10.60 13.52 -4.53
N HIS A 419 -11.02 13.83 -5.76
CA HIS A 419 -10.50 13.22 -6.97
C HIS A 419 -9.04 13.57 -7.21
N LEU A 420 -8.64 14.85 -7.06
CA LEU A 420 -7.24 15.26 -7.15
C LEU A 420 -6.37 14.55 -6.11
N LEU A 421 -6.84 14.41 -4.87
CA LEU A 421 -6.12 13.68 -3.84
C LEU A 421 -6.03 12.17 -4.13
N SER A 422 -7.03 11.58 -4.78
CA SER A 422 -6.96 10.19 -5.25
C SER A 422 -5.94 10.02 -6.38
N LEU A 423 -5.84 10.99 -7.29
CA LEU A 423 -4.87 10.98 -8.38
C LEU A 423 -3.43 11.16 -7.88
N LEU A 424 -3.21 11.72 -6.68
CA LEU A 424 -1.90 11.70 -6.02
C LEU A 424 -1.40 10.29 -5.67
N ARG A 425 -2.28 9.28 -5.67
CA ARG A 425 -1.92 7.87 -5.49
C ARG A 425 -1.69 7.13 -6.81
N CYS A 426 -1.89 7.80 -7.94
CA CYS A 426 -1.64 7.23 -9.26
C CYS A 426 -0.13 7.01 -9.44
N GLY A 427 0.30 5.82 -9.86
CA GLY A 427 1.71 5.53 -10.14
C GLY A 427 2.29 6.29 -11.35
N HIS A 428 1.47 7.05 -12.09
CA HIS A 428 1.88 7.74 -13.31
C HIS A 428 2.48 9.12 -13.02
N HIS A 429 3.78 9.28 -13.28
CA HIS A 429 4.54 10.48 -12.88
C HIS A 429 4.04 11.79 -13.52
N SER A 430 3.60 11.76 -14.77
CA SER A 430 3.10 12.98 -15.43
C SER A 430 1.79 13.48 -14.81
N ILE A 431 0.86 12.56 -14.51
CA ILE A 431 -0.40 12.84 -13.81
C ILE A 431 -0.10 13.42 -12.43
N LEU A 432 0.81 12.81 -11.66
CA LEU A 432 1.23 13.31 -10.35
C LEU A 432 1.75 14.75 -10.42
N ALA A 433 2.62 15.06 -11.39
CA ALA A 433 3.15 16.39 -11.58
C ALA A 433 2.05 17.43 -11.86
N GLN A 434 1.10 17.11 -12.75
CA GLN A 434 -0.02 17.99 -13.06
C GLN A 434 -0.95 18.18 -11.85
N VAL A 435 -1.28 17.11 -11.12
CA VAL A 435 -2.13 17.20 -9.90
C VAL A 435 -1.48 18.10 -8.85
N VAL A 436 -0.19 17.95 -8.58
CA VAL A 436 0.54 18.79 -7.62
C VAL A 436 0.56 20.24 -8.07
N TRP A 437 0.69 20.51 -9.37
CA TRP A 437 0.64 21.86 -9.91
C TRP A 437 -0.76 22.48 -9.77
N LEU A 438 -1.81 21.72 -10.09
CA LEU A 438 -3.20 22.15 -9.93
C LEU A 438 -3.52 22.47 -8.46
N LEU A 439 -3.13 21.59 -7.52
CA LEU A 439 -3.29 21.81 -6.08
C LEU A 439 -2.54 23.06 -5.61
N SER A 440 -1.35 23.33 -6.16
CA SER A 440 -0.58 24.53 -5.85
C SER A 440 -1.30 25.81 -6.33
N ASN A 441 -1.87 25.78 -7.55
CA ASN A 441 -2.66 26.91 -8.08
C ASN A 441 -3.90 27.18 -7.21
N LEU A 442 -4.62 26.12 -6.85
CA LEU A 442 -5.80 26.21 -5.99
C LEU A 442 -5.45 26.75 -4.61
N ALA A 443 -4.40 26.24 -3.98
CA ALA A 443 -3.97 26.71 -2.67
C ALA A 443 -3.57 28.19 -2.69
N TYR A 444 -2.84 28.63 -3.73
CA TYR A 444 -2.47 30.04 -3.86
C TYR A 444 -3.69 30.96 -4.02
N ARG A 445 -4.63 30.58 -4.88
CA ARG A 445 -5.80 31.41 -5.23
C ARG A 445 -6.89 31.38 -4.16
N LEU A 446 -7.12 30.23 -3.53
CA LEU A 446 -8.18 30.02 -2.55
C LEU A 446 -7.75 30.26 -1.10
N ARG A 447 -6.49 30.66 -0.85
CA ARG A 447 -5.93 30.88 0.51
C ARG A 447 -6.75 31.78 1.45
N ARG A 448 -7.60 32.65 0.91
CA ARG A 448 -8.45 33.56 1.69
C ARG A 448 -9.86 33.01 1.95
N GLN A 449 -10.22 31.88 1.35
CA GLN A 449 -11.60 31.40 1.27
C GLN A 449 -11.77 29.94 1.68
N VAL A 450 -10.70 29.14 1.65
CA VAL A 450 -10.74 27.72 2.00
C VAL A 450 -9.64 27.44 3.02
N ASP A 451 -9.95 26.65 4.04
CA ASP A 451 -8.97 26.19 5.02
C ASP A 451 -7.91 25.35 4.32
N LEU A 452 -6.68 25.89 4.25
CA LEU A 452 -5.59 25.27 3.55
C LEU A 452 -5.00 24.07 4.30
N SER A 453 -5.33 23.89 5.58
CA SER A 453 -4.78 22.84 6.44
C SER A 453 -5.04 21.43 5.90
N ILE A 454 -6.18 21.25 5.22
CA ILE A 454 -6.61 19.99 4.59
C ILE A 454 -5.66 19.59 3.44
N PHE A 455 -5.02 20.56 2.78
CA PHE A 455 -4.15 20.31 1.62
C PHE A 455 -2.71 20.01 2.02
N ILE A 456 -2.25 20.52 3.15
CA ILE A 456 -0.83 20.53 3.53
C ILE A 456 -0.33 19.11 3.83
N LYS A 457 -1.07 18.33 4.62
CA LYS A 457 -0.62 16.98 5.03
C LYS A 457 -0.47 16.03 3.84
N PRO A 458 -1.46 15.89 2.92
CA PRO A 458 -1.32 15.02 1.76
C PRO A 458 -0.24 15.52 0.78
N LEU A 459 -0.16 16.83 0.57
CA LEU A 459 0.80 17.43 -0.36
C LEU A 459 2.25 17.24 0.13
N ILE A 460 2.51 17.45 1.43
CA ILE A 460 3.83 17.24 2.02
C ILE A 460 4.24 15.77 1.90
N GLY A 461 3.35 14.82 2.23
CA GLY A 461 3.65 13.40 2.10
C GLY A 461 4.05 13.01 0.67
N GLN A 462 3.37 13.56 -0.34
CA GLN A 462 3.65 13.25 -1.74
C GLN A 462 4.86 14.00 -2.30
N LEU A 463 5.15 15.21 -1.81
CA LEU A 463 6.38 15.92 -2.15
C LEU A 463 7.63 15.20 -1.61
N VAL A 464 7.52 14.54 -0.45
CA VAL A 464 8.55 13.66 0.09
C VAL A 464 8.76 12.47 -0.85
N VAL A 465 7.68 11.80 -1.28
CA VAL A 465 7.74 10.68 -2.23
C VAL A 465 8.35 11.10 -3.57
N LEU A 466 7.90 12.21 -4.17
CA LEU A 466 8.45 12.72 -5.44
C LEU A 466 9.93 13.12 -5.33
N LYS A 467 10.35 13.57 -4.15
CA LYS A 467 11.77 13.85 -3.86
C LYS A 467 12.59 12.56 -3.74
N LEU A 468 12.07 11.55 -3.05
CA LEU A 468 12.69 10.21 -2.93
C LEU A 468 12.79 9.49 -4.28
N MET A 469 11.92 9.81 -5.24
CA MET A 469 11.96 9.26 -6.60
C MET A 469 12.94 10.00 -7.53
N GLY A 470 13.66 11.02 -7.06
CA GLY A 470 14.62 11.77 -7.90
C GLY A 470 13.99 12.71 -8.94
N LEU A 471 12.66 12.83 -8.95
CA LEU A 471 11.89 13.59 -9.96
C LEU A 471 11.88 15.11 -9.69
N HIS A 472 12.58 15.58 -8.65
CA HIS A 472 12.63 16.99 -8.26
C HIS A 472 13.18 17.95 -9.33
N LYS A 473 13.91 17.42 -10.33
CA LYS A 473 14.44 18.20 -11.46
C LYS A 473 13.35 18.64 -12.44
N HIS A 474 12.23 17.91 -12.53
CA HIS A 474 11.07 18.26 -13.35
C HIS A 474 10.07 19.17 -12.61
N LEU A 475 10.31 19.47 -11.33
CA LEU A 475 9.40 20.18 -10.43
C LEU A 475 9.73 21.68 -10.25
N LYS A 476 10.41 22.33 -11.20
CA LYS A 476 10.69 23.79 -11.13
C LYS A 476 9.43 24.64 -10.82
N PRO A 477 8.27 24.41 -11.48
CA PRO A 477 7.02 25.12 -11.15
C PRO A 477 6.45 24.75 -9.79
N VAL A 478 6.62 23.49 -9.37
CA VAL A 478 6.11 22.97 -8.09
C VAL A 478 6.89 23.52 -6.90
N ARG A 479 8.21 23.76 -7.03
CA ARG A 479 9.00 24.44 -5.98
C ARG A 479 8.48 25.85 -5.69
N HIS A 480 8.08 26.59 -6.72
CA HIS A 480 7.47 27.91 -6.58
C HIS A 480 6.11 27.82 -5.87
N GLY A 481 5.26 26.87 -6.29
CA GLY A 481 3.97 26.59 -5.64
C GLY A 481 4.10 26.19 -4.17
N CYS A 482 5.06 25.33 -3.84
CA CYS A 482 5.33 24.87 -2.47
C CYS A 482 5.88 25.99 -1.58
N ALA A 483 6.78 26.83 -2.09
CA ALA A 483 7.29 27.99 -1.35
C ALA A 483 6.18 29.00 -1.06
N ILE A 484 5.28 29.22 -2.03
CA ILE A 484 4.09 30.06 -1.86
C ILE A 484 3.14 29.47 -0.81
N LEU A 485 2.91 28.16 -0.83
CA LEU A 485 2.08 27.43 0.14
C LEU A 485 2.65 27.53 1.56
N LEU A 486 3.95 27.24 1.73
CA LEU A 486 4.63 27.35 3.02
C LEU A 486 4.61 28.78 3.57
N ARG A 487 4.83 29.78 2.71
CA ARG A 487 4.79 31.20 3.08
C ARG A 487 3.38 31.71 3.39
N ALA A 488 2.35 31.15 2.75
CA ALA A 488 0.96 31.46 3.05
C ALA A 488 0.47 30.84 4.36
N CYS A 489 1.02 29.68 4.75
CA CYS A 489 0.55 28.93 5.91
C CYS A 489 1.36 29.21 7.19
N TYR A 490 2.62 29.67 7.09
CA TYR A 490 3.50 29.87 8.24
C TYR A 490 4.29 31.20 8.18
N PRO A 491 3.63 32.36 8.35
CA PRO A 491 4.29 33.67 8.29
C PRO A 491 5.30 33.91 9.43
N GLY A 492 5.12 33.29 10.60
CA GLY A 492 6.00 33.46 11.77
C GLY A 492 7.41 32.87 11.60
N LEU A 493 7.60 31.90 10.70
CA LEU A 493 8.88 31.22 10.48
C LEU A 493 9.95 32.15 9.87
N MET A 494 9.55 33.25 9.23
CA MET A 494 10.47 34.22 8.59
C MET A 494 10.85 35.40 9.49
N ASN A 495 10.13 35.64 10.58
CA ASN A 495 10.42 36.74 11.52
C ASN A 495 11.54 36.41 12.52
N ALA A 496 12.04 35.17 12.51
CA ALA A 496 13.08 34.68 13.43
C ALA A 496 14.53 34.90 12.92
N VAL A 497 14.73 35.69 11.86
CA VAL A 497 16.06 36.02 11.32
C VAL A 497 16.57 37.33 11.95
N SER A 498 17.67 37.28 12.71
CA SER A 498 18.15 38.38 13.57
C SER A 498 18.85 39.54 12.81
N SER A 499 18.87 40.72 13.45
CA SER A 499 19.44 41.98 12.93
C SER A 499 20.95 41.94 12.62
N GLU A 500 21.71 41.04 13.23
CA GLU A 500 23.14 40.83 12.95
C GLU A 500 23.38 40.32 11.52
N THR A 501 22.41 39.62 10.94
CA THR A 501 22.44 39.15 9.55
C THR A 501 22.34 40.31 8.54
N ILE A 502 21.79 41.45 8.96
CA ILE A 502 21.57 42.63 8.11
C ILE A 502 22.82 43.53 8.04
N GLU A 503 23.59 43.63 9.12
CA GLU A 503 24.85 44.41 9.14
C GLU A 503 25.96 43.75 8.31
N ALA A 504 26.00 42.42 8.23
CA ALA A 504 26.95 41.70 7.39
C ALA A 504 26.74 41.93 5.87
N MET A 505 25.58 42.47 5.46
CA MET A 505 25.21 42.66 4.05
C MET A 505 25.55 44.06 3.48
N SER A 506 26.04 45.02 4.28
CA SER A 506 26.30 46.38 3.81
C SER A 506 27.80 46.67 3.57
N VAL A 507 28.38 46.19 2.46
CA VAL A 507 29.75 46.59 2.06
C VAL A 507 29.85 47.20 0.65
N SER A 508 28.81 47.22 -0.20
CA SER A 508 29.08 47.60 -1.61
C SER A 508 28.04 48.46 -2.36
N ASN A 509 27.07 49.11 -1.70
CA ASN A 509 26.26 50.10 -2.44
C ASN A 509 25.63 51.22 -1.56
N PRO A 510 26.00 52.50 -1.75
CA PRO A 510 25.47 53.62 -0.95
C PRO A 510 23.97 53.89 -1.14
N SER A 511 23.39 53.60 -2.30
CA SER A 511 21.94 53.84 -2.54
C SER A 511 21.05 52.86 -1.78
N VAL A 512 21.53 51.64 -1.54
CA VAL A 512 20.82 50.60 -0.79
C VAL A 512 20.76 50.93 0.72
N LYS A 513 21.73 51.73 1.21
CA LYS A 513 21.81 52.13 2.62
C LYS A 513 20.77 53.20 2.98
N GLU A 514 20.40 54.08 2.04
CA GLU A 514 19.35 55.10 2.25
C GLU A 514 17.94 54.49 2.21
N ASP A 515 17.69 53.51 1.33
CA ASP A 515 16.39 52.84 1.23
C ASP A 515 16.11 51.88 2.42
N LEU A 516 17.10 51.10 2.86
CA LEU A 516 16.96 50.22 4.03
C LEU A 516 16.81 51.00 5.34
N HIS A 517 17.49 52.14 5.51
CA HIS A 517 17.28 52.99 6.68
C HIS A 517 15.93 53.75 6.65
N SER A 518 15.33 53.94 5.47
CA SER A 518 13.99 54.53 5.35
C SER A 518 12.87 53.57 5.82
N TRP A 519 13.08 52.26 5.68
CA TRP A 519 12.14 51.22 6.13
C TRP A 519 12.34 50.77 7.58
N ALA A 520 13.53 50.98 8.14
CA ALA A 520 13.87 50.61 9.51
C ALA A 520 13.58 51.70 10.57
N LYS A 521 13.11 52.90 10.18
CA LYS A 521 12.67 53.92 11.15
C LYS A 521 11.21 53.69 11.55
N PRO A 522 10.90 53.43 12.84
CA PRO A 522 9.52 53.41 13.29
C PRO A 522 8.91 54.81 13.11
N LYS A 523 7.81 54.92 12.37
CA LYS A 523 6.97 56.12 12.38
C LYS A 523 6.39 56.26 13.79
N ALA A 524 6.99 57.16 14.57
CA ALA A 524 6.42 57.64 15.81
C ALA A 524 5.13 58.42 15.49
N THR A 525 3.97 57.80 15.70
CA THR A 525 2.72 58.48 16.09
C THR A 525 1.86 57.48 16.82
N GLY A 526 1.54 57.81 18.07
CA GLY A 526 0.96 56.92 19.06
C GLY A 526 -0.42 56.38 18.73
N ASN A 527 -0.64 55.12 19.13
CA ASN A 527 -1.94 54.58 19.50
C ASN A 527 -1.80 53.25 20.26
N THR A 528 -0.73 53.09 21.06
CA THR A 528 -0.48 51.86 21.83
C THR A 528 -1.26 51.79 23.14
N GLN A 529 -1.92 52.87 23.58
CA GLN A 529 -2.73 52.85 24.81
C GLN A 529 -4.16 52.30 24.61
N ARG A 530 -4.64 52.09 23.37
CA ARG A 530 -6.04 51.68 23.13
C ARG A 530 -6.27 50.19 22.89
N SER A 531 -5.23 49.38 22.65
CA SER A 531 -5.39 47.92 22.58
C SER A 531 -5.20 47.26 23.93
N GLU A 532 -4.32 47.78 24.80
CA GLU A 532 -4.10 47.24 26.14
C GLU A 532 -5.31 47.50 27.07
N GLU A 533 -5.98 48.65 26.96
CA GLU A 533 -7.24 48.90 27.68
C GLU A 533 -8.42 48.04 27.19
N ARG A 534 -8.38 47.58 25.93
CA ARG A 534 -9.43 46.72 25.36
C ARG A 534 -9.26 45.26 25.76
N GLU A 535 -8.02 44.78 25.82
CA GLU A 535 -7.70 43.43 26.31
C GLU A 535 -7.88 43.31 27.83
N LEU A 536 -7.63 44.37 28.61
CA LEU A 536 -7.97 44.37 30.05
C LEU A 536 -9.49 44.43 30.28
N SER A 537 -10.24 45.19 29.49
CA SER A 537 -11.70 45.26 29.58
C SER A 537 -12.39 43.94 29.22
N GLU A 538 -11.91 43.23 28.19
CA GLU A 538 -12.49 41.92 27.81
C GLU A 538 -12.11 40.82 28.82
N LYS A 539 -10.95 40.94 29.47
CA LYS A 539 -10.53 40.00 30.52
C LYS A 539 -11.29 40.22 31.84
N GLU A 540 -11.60 41.47 32.20
CA GLU A 540 -12.46 41.78 33.36
C GLU A 540 -13.93 41.37 33.14
N GLU A 541 -14.43 41.42 31.91
CA GLU A 541 -15.80 40.99 31.57
C GLU A 541 -15.94 39.46 31.64
N ILE A 542 -14.91 38.71 31.23
CA ILE A 542 -14.85 37.24 31.37
C ILE A 542 -14.72 36.82 32.84
N ASP A 543 -13.91 37.53 33.64
CA ASP A 543 -13.76 37.25 35.06
C ASP A 543 -15.00 37.63 35.89
N GLN A 544 -15.79 38.63 35.47
CA GLN A 544 -17.10 38.92 36.09
C GLN A 544 -18.16 37.87 35.75
N LEU A 545 -18.14 37.31 34.53
CA LEU A 545 -19.05 36.23 34.12
C LEU A 545 -18.74 34.90 34.84
N LEU A 546 -17.48 34.63 35.14
CA LEU A 546 -17.07 33.45 35.90
C LEU A 546 -17.39 33.56 37.40
N ARG A 547 -17.45 34.78 37.95
CA ARG A 547 -17.82 35.02 39.36
C ARG A 547 -19.33 34.96 39.63
N GLN A 548 -20.19 35.06 38.62
CA GLN A 548 -21.64 34.99 38.79
C GLN A 548 -22.22 33.57 38.76
N ASN A 549 -21.44 32.55 38.36
CA ASN A 549 -21.93 31.17 38.18
C ASN A 549 -21.43 30.14 39.21
N SER A 550 -20.93 30.58 40.37
CA SER A 550 -20.43 29.65 41.40
C SER A 550 -21.10 29.90 42.76
N THR A 551 -22.26 29.28 42.98
CA THR A 551 -22.82 29.03 44.32
C THR A 551 -23.38 27.61 44.37
N SER A 552 -23.11 26.90 45.48
CA SER A 552 -23.48 25.50 45.82
C SER A 552 -22.65 24.46 45.04
N ASP A 553 -21.87 23.56 45.64
CA ASP A 553 -21.72 23.09 47.02
C ASP A 553 -20.36 22.39 47.21
N LEU A 554 -19.72 22.66 48.35
CA LEU A 554 -18.51 22.03 48.87
C LEU A 554 -18.86 20.72 49.60
N LEU A 555 -18.04 19.68 49.43
CA LEU A 555 -17.40 18.97 50.55
C LEU A 555 -16.16 18.18 50.09
N SER A 556 -15.02 18.71 50.54
CA SER A 556 -13.67 18.15 50.76
C SER A 556 -13.43 16.64 50.61
N TYR A 557 -12.28 16.28 50.01
CA TYR A 557 -11.11 15.82 50.78
C TYR A 557 -9.83 15.96 49.94
N ALA A 558 -8.78 16.45 50.59
CA ALA A 558 -7.46 16.78 50.06
C ALA A 558 -6.54 15.55 49.99
N GLY A 559 -5.44 15.66 49.26
CA GLY A 559 -4.21 14.92 49.60
C GLY A 559 -3.35 14.50 48.42
N ASP A 560 -2.39 15.38 48.12
CA ASP A 560 -0.99 15.09 47.87
C ASP A 560 -0.47 14.71 46.47
N GLU A 561 0.51 15.53 46.11
CA GLU A 561 1.44 15.54 45.00
C GLU A 561 2.48 14.41 45.17
N ASP A 562 2.98 13.86 44.06
CA ASP A 562 4.41 13.83 43.72
C ASP A 562 4.75 12.73 42.69
N GLU A 563 5.37 13.23 41.61
CA GLU A 563 6.60 12.78 40.95
C GLU A 563 6.95 11.29 40.77
N ASP A 564 7.30 11.01 39.51
CA ASP A 564 8.40 10.19 38.99
C ASP A 564 8.30 8.67 38.75
N GLU A 565 8.77 8.35 37.53
CA GLU A 565 9.58 7.21 37.06
C GLU A 565 9.41 5.81 37.66
N GLU A 566 9.24 4.81 36.78
CA GLU A 566 10.03 3.54 36.70
C GLU A 566 9.26 2.55 35.79
N GLU A 567 9.83 2.19 34.65
CA GLU A 567 10.73 1.05 34.44
C GLU A 567 10.11 -0.33 34.63
N THR A 568 10.29 -1.10 33.56
CA THR A 568 9.92 -2.49 33.35
C THR A 568 10.69 -3.43 34.27
N ASN A 569 9.98 -4.17 35.13
CA ASN A 569 10.51 -5.37 35.78
C ASN A 569 9.48 -6.50 35.72
N PHE A 570 9.64 -7.40 34.75
CA PHE A 570 9.09 -8.75 34.81
C PHE A 570 10.27 -9.70 35.01
N SER A 571 10.63 -9.93 36.27
CA SER A 571 11.59 -10.97 36.65
C SER A 571 10.86 -12.31 36.75
N SER A 572 11.35 -13.27 35.98
CA SER A 572 11.06 -14.68 36.12
C SER A 572 11.73 -15.20 37.40
N GLN A 573 10.95 -15.74 38.32
CA GLN A 573 11.46 -16.60 39.40
C GLN A 573 10.73 -17.94 39.33
N ARG A 574 11.45 -18.94 38.84
CA ARG A 574 11.13 -20.36 39.04
C ARG A 574 11.49 -20.68 40.47
N ASP A 575 10.55 -21.24 41.22
CA ASP A 575 10.85 -22.12 42.34
C ASP A 575 9.86 -23.28 42.34
N SER A 576 10.41 -24.42 42.74
CA SER A 576 9.90 -25.76 42.64
C SER A 576 8.97 -26.15 43.79
N ASP A 577 8.30 -27.28 43.56
CA ASP A 577 7.88 -28.29 44.53
C ASP A 577 6.44 -28.30 45.08
N GLU A 578 5.82 -29.45 44.79
CA GLU A 578 4.87 -30.24 45.58
C GLU A 578 3.49 -29.63 45.90
N ARG A 579 2.44 -30.20 45.26
CA ARG A 579 1.52 -31.13 45.95
C ARG A 579 0.50 -31.79 45.03
N LYS A 580 0.27 -33.07 45.36
CA LYS A 580 -0.85 -33.92 44.96
C LYS A 580 -2.15 -33.30 45.46
N ASP A 581 -3.20 -33.31 44.65
CA ASP A 581 -4.44 -34.04 44.95
C ASP A 581 -5.39 -33.98 43.74
N ALA A 582 -5.87 -35.17 43.37
CA ALA A 582 -6.86 -35.36 42.32
C ALA A 582 -8.24 -35.00 42.86
N GLU A 583 -8.75 -33.82 42.51
CA GLU A 583 -10.17 -33.51 42.67
C GLU A 583 -10.91 -33.52 41.33
N LYS A 584 -11.85 -34.44 41.28
CA LYS A 584 -12.87 -34.68 40.27
C LYS A 584 -13.79 -33.45 40.20
N LEU A 585 -13.59 -32.60 39.20
CA LEU A 585 -14.49 -31.49 38.88
C LEU A 585 -15.85 -32.04 38.40
N THR A 586 -16.78 -32.20 39.32
CA THR A 586 -18.22 -32.18 39.01
C THR A 586 -18.63 -30.74 38.69
N LEU A 587 -19.00 -30.49 37.44
CA LEU A 587 -19.60 -29.23 36.98
C LEU A 587 -20.83 -28.89 37.84
N SER A 588 -20.81 -27.71 38.45
CA SER A 588 -21.94 -27.13 39.16
C SER A 588 -23.01 -26.65 38.16
N PRO A 589 -24.31 -26.89 38.42
CA PRO A 589 -25.38 -26.46 37.54
C PRO A 589 -25.69 -24.98 37.80
N GLY A 590 -25.00 -24.06 37.12
CA GLY A 590 -25.14 -22.63 37.42
C GLY A 590 -24.82 -21.62 36.31
N LEU A 591 -24.26 -22.02 35.17
CA LEU A 591 -24.13 -21.12 34.02
C LEU A 591 -25.25 -21.39 33.02
N LYS A 592 -26.21 -20.47 32.92
CA LYS A 592 -27.07 -20.35 31.73
C LYS A 592 -26.20 -19.79 30.61
N GLU A 593 -25.41 -20.63 29.96
CA GLU A 593 -24.72 -20.29 28.71
C GLU A 593 -25.76 -19.82 27.69
N LYS A 594 -25.46 -18.73 26.97
CA LYS A 594 -26.27 -18.26 25.85
C LYS A 594 -26.16 -19.29 24.72
N ILE A 595 -27.00 -20.30 24.79
CA ILE A 595 -27.16 -21.28 23.73
C ILE A 595 -27.97 -20.60 22.62
N LEU A 596 -27.34 -20.32 21.48
CA LEU A 596 -28.08 -20.06 20.26
C LEU A 596 -28.50 -21.41 19.69
N ILE A 597 -29.78 -21.74 19.81
CA ILE A 597 -30.37 -22.83 19.03
C ILE A 597 -30.44 -22.31 17.61
N VAL A 598 -29.50 -22.73 16.77
CA VAL A 598 -29.58 -22.48 15.33
C VAL A 598 -30.41 -23.60 14.75
N ASP A 599 -31.55 -23.28 14.14
CA ASP A 599 -32.41 -24.27 13.49
C ASP A 599 -31.58 -25.06 12.48
N GLY A 600 -31.61 -26.40 12.58
CA GLY A 600 -30.73 -27.31 11.83
C GLY A 600 -30.85 -27.21 10.31
N THR A 601 -31.85 -26.52 9.79
CA THR A 601 -32.00 -26.20 8.36
C THR A 601 -31.11 -25.03 7.90
N SER A 602 -30.70 -24.12 8.80
CA SER A 602 -29.89 -22.93 8.46
C SER A 602 -28.37 -23.15 8.57
N LEU A 603 -27.91 -24.22 9.23
CA LEU A 603 -26.48 -24.53 9.39
C LEU A 603 -25.87 -25.31 8.23
N CYS A 604 -26.70 -25.96 7.41
CA CYS A 604 -26.24 -26.67 6.22
C CYS A 604 -25.85 -25.72 5.07
N GLU A 605 -26.12 -24.41 5.20
CA GLU A 605 -26.18 -23.46 4.08
C GLU A 605 -24.92 -22.60 3.92
N THR A 606 -23.96 -22.70 4.83
CA THR A 606 -22.62 -22.14 4.65
C THR A 606 -21.59 -23.25 4.77
N ASN A 607 -20.70 -23.43 3.79
CA ASN A 607 -19.55 -24.34 3.84
C ASN A 607 -18.50 -23.94 4.91
N LYS A 608 -18.94 -23.32 6.00
CA LYS A 608 -18.11 -23.00 7.14
C LYS A 608 -17.81 -24.29 7.86
N LYS A 609 -16.55 -24.71 7.77
CA LYS A 609 -15.95 -25.76 8.61
C LYS A 609 -16.35 -25.50 10.07
N PHE A 610 -16.98 -26.47 10.72
CA PHE A 610 -17.25 -26.50 12.16
C PHE A 610 -16.77 -27.84 12.71
N PHE A 611 -16.45 -27.87 14.00
CA PHE A 611 -16.01 -29.09 14.67
C PHE A 611 -16.95 -29.48 15.79
N GLU A 612 -17.20 -30.77 15.96
CA GLU A 612 -18.04 -31.27 17.05
C GLU A 612 -17.21 -31.45 18.33
N LEU A 613 -17.70 -30.95 19.46
CA LEU A 613 -17.05 -31.08 20.76
C LEU A 613 -16.81 -32.56 21.08
N ASP A 614 -15.62 -32.88 21.59
CA ASP A 614 -15.15 -34.23 21.88
C ASP A 614 -15.03 -35.17 20.66
N SER A 615 -15.32 -34.71 19.44
CA SER A 615 -15.01 -35.50 18.24
C SER A 615 -13.50 -35.61 18.04
N CYS A 616 -13.04 -36.76 17.52
CA CYS A 616 -11.64 -37.02 17.22
C CYS A 616 -11.37 -36.66 15.77
N LEU A 617 -10.50 -35.68 15.56
CA LEU A 617 -10.03 -35.28 14.23
C LEU A 617 -8.79 -36.09 13.84
N PRO A 618 -8.56 -36.33 12.55
CA PRO A 618 -7.43 -37.13 12.08
C PRO A 618 -6.07 -36.40 12.17
N TYR A 619 -6.02 -35.20 12.76
CA TYR A 619 -4.79 -34.43 12.92
C TYR A 619 -3.94 -35.01 14.04
N ARG A 620 -2.63 -35.14 13.77
CA ARG A 620 -1.63 -35.58 14.74
C ARG A 620 -0.43 -34.66 14.63
N ASP A 621 0.37 -34.56 15.68
CA ASP A 621 1.65 -33.88 15.59
C ASP A 621 2.53 -34.59 14.53
N ASP A 622 2.86 -33.86 13.47
CA ASP A 622 3.73 -34.31 12.39
C ASP A 622 4.57 -33.12 11.87
N ILE A 623 5.22 -33.25 10.71
CA ILE A 623 6.04 -32.18 10.11
C ILE A 623 5.20 -30.92 9.83
N THR A 624 3.95 -31.09 9.43
CA THR A 624 3.06 -30.04 8.94
C THR A 624 1.98 -29.64 9.94
N HIS A 625 1.68 -30.43 10.97
CA HIS A 625 0.62 -30.16 11.94
C HIS A 625 1.18 -30.13 13.35
N HIS A 626 0.80 -29.11 14.13
CA HIS A 626 1.14 -29.03 15.55
C HIS A 626 -0.08 -28.73 16.41
N ILE A 627 -0.27 -29.49 17.48
CA ILE A 627 -1.41 -29.36 18.38
C ILE A 627 -0.95 -28.76 19.70
N ILE A 628 -1.57 -27.63 20.08
CA ILE A 628 -1.34 -26.93 21.33
C ILE A 628 -2.60 -27.08 22.20
N GLU A 629 -2.45 -27.81 23.30
CA GLU A 629 -3.50 -28.01 24.31
C GLU A 629 -3.67 -26.75 25.18
N ALA A 630 -4.25 -25.70 24.60
CA ALA A 630 -4.68 -24.50 25.32
C ALA A 630 -6.21 -24.44 25.37
N GLN A 631 -6.77 -24.06 26.51
CA GLN A 631 -8.22 -23.87 26.70
C GLN A 631 -8.61 -22.38 26.73
N CYS A 632 -7.64 -21.50 26.97
CA CYS A 632 -7.82 -20.05 26.95
C CYS A 632 -6.61 -19.34 26.30
N PHE A 633 -6.79 -18.10 25.85
CA PHE A 633 -5.73 -17.34 25.16
C PHE A 633 -4.51 -17.02 26.05
N GLN A 634 -4.71 -16.97 27.37
CA GLN A 634 -3.68 -16.63 28.35
C GLN A 634 -2.64 -17.75 28.51
N GLU A 635 -3.00 -19.00 28.18
CA GLU A 635 -2.09 -20.15 28.23
C GLU A 635 -1.11 -20.18 27.03
N ILE A 636 -1.38 -19.39 25.98
CA ILE A 636 -0.57 -19.41 24.76
C ILE A 636 0.67 -18.53 24.94
N SER A 637 1.82 -19.19 25.12
CA SER A 637 3.11 -18.51 25.20
C SER A 637 3.57 -18.00 23.83
N ARG A 638 3.84 -16.69 23.73
CA ARG A 638 4.40 -16.06 22.52
C ARG A 638 5.75 -16.64 22.13
N GLN A 639 6.58 -16.97 23.11
CA GLN A 639 7.91 -17.52 22.86
C GLN A 639 7.80 -18.92 22.25
N MET A 640 7.04 -19.81 22.88
CA MET A 640 6.79 -21.16 22.37
C MET A 640 6.26 -21.11 20.93
N LEU A 641 5.31 -20.21 20.66
CA LEU A 641 4.74 -20.04 19.33
C LEU A 641 5.78 -19.59 18.31
N ALA A 642 6.61 -18.59 18.63
CA ALA A 642 7.69 -18.15 17.76
C ALA A 642 8.71 -19.28 17.46
N GLU A 643 9.05 -20.10 18.45
CA GLU A 643 9.97 -21.24 18.29
C GLU A 643 9.39 -22.29 17.33
N ILE A 644 8.12 -22.68 17.52
CA ILE A 644 7.43 -23.66 16.66
C ILE A 644 7.30 -23.14 15.23
N MET A 645 6.87 -21.88 15.07
CA MET A 645 6.67 -21.27 13.75
C MET A 645 8.00 -21.10 13.02
N CYS A 646 9.07 -20.71 13.72
CA CYS A 646 10.43 -20.67 13.18
C CYS A 646 10.86 -22.06 12.67
N GLY A 647 10.63 -23.11 13.47
CA GLY A 647 10.91 -24.49 13.08
C GLY A 647 10.13 -24.95 11.83
N MET A 648 8.83 -24.65 11.76
CA MET A 648 8.00 -24.97 10.59
C MET A 648 8.46 -24.23 9.33
N LEU A 649 8.78 -22.95 9.43
CA LEU A 649 9.26 -22.15 8.31
C LEU A 649 10.60 -22.67 7.80
N ASN A 650 11.54 -22.98 8.70
CA ASN A 650 12.88 -23.48 8.34
C ASN A 650 12.87 -24.90 7.78
N SER A 651 11.86 -25.72 8.10
CA SER A 651 11.69 -27.02 7.46
C SER A 651 11.32 -26.93 5.98
N GLY A 652 10.94 -25.75 5.48
CA GLY A 652 10.51 -25.58 4.09
C GLY A 652 9.11 -26.13 3.78
N HIS A 653 8.45 -26.83 4.71
CA HIS A 653 7.13 -27.43 4.50
C HIS A 653 5.96 -26.50 4.88
N GLY A 654 6.21 -25.50 5.74
CA GLY A 654 5.13 -24.73 6.35
C GLY A 654 4.31 -25.59 7.32
N GLY A 655 3.03 -25.28 7.49
CA GLY A 655 2.15 -26.13 8.29
C GLY A 655 0.91 -25.44 8.86
N SER A 656 0.21 -26.14 9.74
CA SER A 656 -0.95 -25.67 10.49
C SER A 656 -0.75 -25.91 11.98
N LEU A 657 -0.98 -24.89 12.80
CA LEU A 657 -1.04 -25.01 14.25
C LEU A 657 -2.50 -25.00 14.70
N TYR A 658 -2.87 -25.98 15.52
CA TYR A 658 -4.20 -26.10 16.08
C TYR A 658 -4.20 -25.80 17.57
N PHE A 659 -5.11 -24.94 17.99
CA PHE A 659 -5.38 -24.67 19.40
C PHE A 659 -6.80 -25.10 19.75
N GLY A 660 -6.96 -25.66 20.95
CA GLY A 660 -8.25 -26.22 21.39
C GLY A 660 -8.47 -27.66 20.93
N LEU A 661 -7.42 -28.40 20.58
CA LEU A 661 -7.45 -29.85 20.41
C LEU A 661 -6.61 -30.51 21.52
N THR A 662 -6.96 -31.73 21.91
CA THR A 662 -6.06 -32.59 22.71
C THR A 662 -4.98 -33.20 21.83
N LYS A 663 -3.90 -33.72 22.41
CA LYS A 663 -2.81 -34.42 21.70
C LYS A 663 -3.31 -35.63 20.91
N GLU A 664 -4.41 -36.25 21.33
CA GLU A 664 -5.07 -37.33 20.61
C GLU A 664 -6.02 -36.84 19.50
N GLY A 665 -6.08 -35.53 19.25
CA GLY A 665 -6.92 -34.91 18.23
C GLY A 665 -8.37 -34.66 18.65
N HIS A 666 -8.71 -34.76 19.94
CA HIS A 666 -10.08 -34.50 20.39
C HIS A 666 -10.37 -33.00 20.49
N VAL A 667 -11.52 -32.57 19.97
CA VAL A 667 -11.93 -31.17 19.98
C VAL A 667 -12.35 -30.76 21.39
N LYS A 668 -11.64 -29.80 21.99
CA LYS A 668 -12.02 -29.16 23.26
C LYS A 668 -12.48 -27.72 23.08
N GLY A 669 -11.93 -27.04 22.07
CA GLY A 669 -12.12 -25.62 21.81
C GLY A 669 -11.40 -24.72 22.82
N ILE A 670 -11.28 -23.46 22.44
CA ILE A 670 -10.81 -22.33 23.23
C ILE A 670 -11.97 -21.39 23.46
N LYS A 671 -12.15 -20.99 24.72
CA LYS A 671 -13.15 -19.98 25.08
C LYS A 671 -12.66 -18.60 24.70
N GLY A 672 -13.47 -17.84 23.96
CA GLY A 672 -13.04 -16.59 23.37
C GLY A 672 -14.14 -15.69 22.87
N ASN A 673 -14.21 -14.46 23.37
CA ASN A 673 -15.06 -13.43 22.78
C ASN A 673 -14.41 -12.78 21.55
N ARG A 674 -15.13 -11.87 20.87
CA ARG A 674 -14.61 -11.17 19.68
C ARG A 674 -13.35 -10.36 19.97
N ASP A 675 -13.31 -9.62 21.07
CA ASP A 675 -12.17 -8.76 21.41
C ASP A 675 -10.91 -9.57 21.71
N GLU A 676 -11.05 -10.75 22.33
CA GLU A 676 -9.95 -11.68 22.59
C GLU A 676 -9.39 -12.27 21.28
N ARG A 677 -10.27 -12.65 20.34
CA ARG A 677 -9.85 -13.11 19.01
C ARG A 677 -9.10 -12.03 18.24
N ASP A 678 -9.60 -10.80 18.28
CA ASP A 678 -8.94 -9.67 17.59
C ASP A 678 -7.58 -9.35 18.25
N LYS A 679 -7.51 -9.36 19.60
CA LYS A 679 -6.24 -9.20 20.35
C LYS A 679 -5.24 -10.32 20.07
N PHE A 680 -5.70 -11.56 19.97
CA PHE A 680 -4.85 -12.70 19.65
C PHE A 680 -4.25 -12.54 18.25
N ARG A 681 -5.07 -12.19 17.25
CA ARG A 681 -4.61 -11.95 15.88
C ARG A 681 -3.58 -10.81 15.81
N LEU A 682 -3.86 -9.68 16.46
CA LEU A 682 -2.91 -8.56 16.52
C LEU A 682 -1.61 -8.93 17.23
N GLY A 683 -1.70 -9.69 18.33
CA GLY A 683 -0.54 -10.18 19.07
C GLY A 683 0.31 -11.15 18.25
N LEU A 684 -0.33 -11.99 17.44
CA LEU A 684 0.35 -12.89 16.51
C LEU A 684 1.06 -12.11 15.41
N ASP A 685 0.37 -11.17 14.74
CA ASP A 685 0.97 -10.33 13.69
C ASP A 685 2.16 -9.51 14.23
N GLU A 686 2.03 -8.96 15.44
CA GLU A 686 3.12 -8.24 16.10
C GLU A 686 4.31 -9.16 16.40
N MET A 687 4.05 -10.36 16.93
CA MET A 687 5.08 -11.35 17.23
C MET A 687 5.82 -11.79 15.96
N MET A 688 5.10 -12.07 14.87
CA MET A 688 5.70 -12.50 13.61
C MET A 688 6.57 -11.41 12.96
N ASN A 689 6.23 -10.14 13.17
CA ASN A 689 7.01 -9.01 12.66
C ASN A 689 8.21 -8.64 13.55
N LYS A 690 8.10 -8.81 14.88
CA LYS A 690 9.13 -8.34 15.83
C LYS A 690 10.05 -9.44 16.34
N THR A 691 9.59 -10.69 16.36
CA THR A 691 10.29 -11.81 16.99
C THR A 691 11.04 -12.68 15.99
N LEU A 692 10.61 -12.70 14.72
CA LEU A 692 11.29 -13.48 13.67
C LEU A 692 12.05 -12.56 12.71
N ASN A 693 13.20 -13.02 12.25
CA ASN A 693 14.04 -12.38 11.25
C ASN A 693 14.43 -13.39 10.16
N PRO A 694 14.05 -13.18 8.88
CA PRO A 694 13.28 -12.05 8.39
C PRO A 694 11.84 -12.01 8.92
N PRO A 695 11.18 -10.83 8.94
CA PRO A 695 9.77 -10.72 9.32
C PRO A 695 8.87 -11.57 8.41
N VAL A 696 7.88 -12.23 9.00
CA VAL A 696 6.91 -13.05 8.25
C VAL A 696 5.73 -12.19 7.82
N LEU A 697 5.43 -12.20 6.53
CA LEU A 697 4.37 -11.37 5.96
C LEU A 697 2.98 -11.97 6.20
N HIS A 698 1.95 -11.12 6.23
CA HIS A 698 0.54 -11.53 6.34
C HIS A 698 0.06 -12.45 5.20
N THR A 699 0.77 -12.50 4.07
CA THR A 699 0.47 -13.45 2.97
C THR A 699 0.95 -14.87 3.26
N GLN A 700 1.90 -15.01 4.19
CA GLN A 700 2.46 -16.28 4.63
C GLN A 700 1.74 -16.85 5.86
N LEU A 701 0.79 -16.11 6.42
CA LEU A 701 0.13 -16.42 7.67
C LEU A 701 -1.38 -16.21 7.56
N GLU A 702 -2.16 -17.24 7.87
CA GLU A 702 -3.61 -17.17 7.91
C GLU A 702 -4.14 -17.70 9.24
N VAL A 703 -5.06 -16.97 9.87
CA VAL A 703 -5.67 -17.36 11.15
C VAL A 703 -7.15 -17.60 10.94
N ILE A 704 -7.58 -18.84 11.16
CA ILE A 704 -8.95 -19.30 10.98
C ILE A 704 -9.53 -19.68 12.34
N TYR A 705 -10.70 -19.14 12.66
CA TYR A 705 -11.46 -19.47 13.86
C TYR A 705 -12.61 -20.41 13.49
N ILE A 706 -12.46 -21.69 13.80
CA ILE A 706 -13.43 -22.75 13.47
C ILE A 706 -14.38 -22.90 14.66
N PRO A 707 -15.68 -22.63 14.51
CA PRO A 707 -16.64 -22.75 15.61
C PRO A 707 -16.81 -24.21 16.05
N VAL A 708 -17.00 -24.41 17.35
CA VAL A 708 -17.29 -25.72 17.93
C VAL A 708 -18.79 -25.88 18.16
N SER A 709 -19.36 -26.99 17.72
CA SER A 709 -20.74 -27.39 17.98
C SER A 709 -20.81 -28.51 19.01
N GLN A 710 -21.82 -28.50 19.87
CA GLN A 710 -22.09 -29.58 20.82
C GLN A 710 -23.42 -30.25 20.46
N THR A 711 -23.41 -31.58 20.33
CA THR A 711 -24.62 -32.39 20.18
C THR A 711 -25.10 -32.86 21.55
N PHE A 712 -26.38 -32.64 21.84
CA PHE A 712 -26.99 -33.10 23.09
C PHE A 712 -27.93 -34.28 22.81
N GLY A 713 -27.39 -35.50 22.74
CA GLY A 713 -28.16 -36.71 22.40
C GLY A 713 -28.62 -36.73 20.93
N ASN A 714 -29.84 -37.20 20.64
CA ASN A 714 -30.41 -37.25 19.27
C ASN A 714 -30.86 -35.87 18.73
N SER A 715 -30.40 -34.77 19.32
CA SER A 715 -30.79 -33.42 18.92
C SER A 715 -29.81 -32.80 17.92
N HIS A 716 -30.27 -31.78 17.20
CA HIS A 716 -29.44 -31.04 16.24
C HIS A 716 -28.22 -30.40 16.91
N PRO A 717 -27.07 -30.32 16.21
CA PRO A 717 -25.85 -29.70 16.74
C PRO A 717 -26.11 -28.24 17.11
N VAL A 718 -25.74 -27.88 18.33
CA VAL A 718 -25.88 -26.52 18.87
C VAL A 718 -24.52 -25.84 18.79
N LEU A 719 -24.42 -24.68 18.15
CA LEU A 719 -23.18 -23.91 18.10
C LEU A 719 -22.88 -23.26 19.46
N CYS A 720 -21.68 -23.51 19.97
CA CYS A 720 -21.14 -22.83 21.14
C CYS A 720 -20.54 -21.49 20.70
N ILE A 721 -21.26 -20.40 20.90
CA ILE A 721 -20.93 -19.06 20.35
C ILE A 721 -19.52 -18.59 20.74
N ASP A 722 -19.05 -18.97 21.92
CA ASP A 722 -17.77 -18.51 22.46
C ASP A 722 -16.70 -19.60 22.47
N LEU A 723 -16.89 -20.72 21.76
CA LEU A 723 -15.96 -21.85 21.75
C LEU A 723 -15.48 -22.16 20.33
N PHE A 724 -14.15 -22.12 20.12
CA PHE A 724 -13.55 -22.23 18.79
C PHE A 724 -12.28 -23.08 18.79
N VAL A 725 -11.98 -23.76 17.70
CA VAL A 725 -10.63 -24.24 17.40
C VAL A 725 -9.92 -23.18 16.56
N ILE A 726 -8.71 -22.80 16.94
CA ILE A 726 -7.92 -21.83 16.18
C ILE A 726 -6.96 -22.62 15.29
N GLU A 727 -7.02 -22.40 13.98
CA GLU A 727 -6.10 -22.96 12.99
C GLU A 727 -5.24 -21.82 12.45
N ILE A 728 -3.93 -21.88 12.69
CA ILE A 728 -2.94 -20.94 12.14
C ILE A 728 -2.20 -21.64 11.01
N ILE A 729 -2.41 -21.22 9.77
CA ILE A 729 -1.75 -21.78 8.58
C ILE A 729 -0.53 -20.91 8.24
N ILE A 730 0.60 -21.56 8.02
CA ILE A 730 1.90 -20.96 7.73
C ILE A 730 2.42 -21.48 6.40
N LYS A 731 2.84 -20.57 5.54
CA LYS A 731 3.45 -20.87 4.24
C LYS A 731 4.94 -20.57 4.30
N SER A 732 5.76 -21.59 4.06
CA SER A 732 7.20 -21.45 3.90
C SER A 732 7.54 -20.67 2.63
N VAL A 733 8.71 -20.03 2.64
CA VAL A 733 9.32 -19.42 1.45
C VAL A 733 10.65 -20.11 1.24
N LYS A 734 10.90 -20.54 0.00
CA LYS A 734 12.14 -21.20 -0.39
C LYS A 734 13.33 -20.28 -0.15
N ASP A 735 14.47 -20.87 0.20
CA ASP A 735 15.77 -20.19 0.34
C ASP A 735 15.81 -19.12 1.44
N VAL A 736 14.86 -19.14 2.38
CA VAL A 736 14.80 -18.21 3.50
C VAL A 736 14.95 -18.96 4.81
N VAL A 737 16.01 -18.62 5.55
CA VAL A 737 16.23 -19.08 6.92
C VAL A 737 15.72 -18.04 7.90
N TYR A 738 14.82 -18.46 8.78
CA TYR A 738 14.25 -17.69 9.87
C TYR A 738 15.02 -17.92 11.16
N ILE A 739 15.20 -16.83 11.90
CA ILE A 739 15.91 -16.78 13.19
C ILE A 739 15.00 -16.06 14.17
N THR A 740 14.96 -16.51 15.42
CA THR A 740 14.29 -15.72 16.46
C THR A 740 15.13 -14.49 16.81
N ARG A 741 14.51 -13.48 17.44
CA ARG A 741 15.16 -12.23 17.85
C ARG A 741 16.34 -12.47 18.80
N ASP A 742 16.30 -13.57 19.54
CA ASP A 742 17.37 -13.99 20.45
C ASP A 742 18.55 -14.65 19.71
N GLY A 743 18.51 -14.71 18.37
CA GLY A 743 19.57 -15.29 17.54
C GLY A 743 19.55 -16.82 17.50
N LYS A 744 18.46 -17.45 17.94
CA LYS A 744 18.31 -18.90 17.97
C LYS A 744 17.65 -19.42 16.70
N TYR A 745 18.10 -20.59 16.28
CA TYR A 745 17.55 -21.30 15.13
C TYR A 745 16.72 -22.47 15.62
N PHE A 746 15.55 -22.64 15.03
CA PHE A 746 14.69 -23.78 15.31
C PHE A 746 14.42 -24.51 14.00
N TYR A 747 14.34 -25.83 14.09
CA TYR A 747 14.02 -26.69 12.97
C TYR A 747 13.07 -27.79 13.41
N ARG A 748 12.14 -28.17 12.54
CA ARG A 748 11.09 -29.12 12.87
C ARG A 748 11.41 -30.51 12.29
N PHE A 749 11.63 -31.48 13.17
CA PHE A 749 11.85 -32.89 12.85
C PHE A 749 10.60 -33.70 13.21
N GLY A 750 9.77 -34.00 12.22
CA GLY A 750 8.51 -34.69 12.49
C GLY A 750 7.65 -33.88 13.46
N PRO A 751 7.20 -34.45 14.59
CA PRO A 751 6.37 -33.75 15.57
C PRO A 751 7.14 -32.74 16.43
N ASN A 752 8.47 -32.76 16.43
CA ASN A 752 9.28 -32.04 17.42
C ASN A 752 10.00 -30.85 16.79
N THR A 753 9.93 -29.70 17.44
CA THR A 753 10.76 -28.54 17.12
C THR A 753 11.99 -28.53 18.01
N THR A 754 13.19 -28.50 17.41
CA THR A 754 14.46 -28.56 18.12
C THR A 754 15.28 -27.30 17.84
N GLU A 755 15.95 -26.77 18.86
CA GLU A 755 16.92 -25.68 18.71
C GLU A 755 18.19 -26.23 18.05
N LEU A 756 18.68 -25.54 17.03
CA LEU A 756 19.90 -25.90 16.29
C LEU A 756 20.91 -24.75 16.32
N THR A 757 22.16 -25.10 16.09
CA THR A 757 23.19 -24.12 15.74
C THR A 757 23.06 -23.70 14.27
N ALA A 758 23.60 -22.52 13.94
CA ALA A 758 23.62 -22.03 12.56
C ALA A 758 24.36 -22.98 11.59
N GLN A 759 25.30 -23.78 12.08
CA GLN A 759 26.02 -24.76 11.27
C GLN A 759 25.15 -25.98 10.97
N GLU A 760 24.53 -26.56 12.00
CA GLU A 760 23.63 -27.72 11.84
C GLU A 760 22.45 -27.39 10.93
N LEU A 761 21.86 -26.20 11.06
CA LEU A 761 20.75 -25.79 10.20
C LEU A 761 21.18 -25.68 8.73
N ARG A 762 22.36 -25.10 8.46
CA ARG A 762 22.88 -25.02 7.07
C ARG A 762 23.14 -26.40 6.48
N GLU A 763 23.72 -27.30 7.25
CA GLU A 763 23.96 -28.68 6.81
C GLU A 763 22.65 -29.40 6.50
N LEU A 764 21.61 -29.21 7.31
CA LEU A 764 20.29 -29.79 7.06
C LEU A 764 19.62 -29.23 5.82
N VAL A 765 19.60 -27.91 5.64
CA VAL A 765 19.02 -27.29 4.44
C VAL A 765 19.72 -27.79 3.19
N VAL A 766 21.06 -27.91 3.21
CA VAL A 766 21.82 -28.48 2.10
C VAL A 766 21.44 -29.95 1.85
N CYS A 767 21.33 -30.77 2.91
CA CYS A 767 20.94 -32.18 2.76
C CYS A 767 19.53 -32.33 2.17
N GLU A 768 18.56 -31.51 2.60
CA GLU A 768 17.20 -31.55 2.07
C GLU A 768 17.13 -31.06 0.62
N GLU A 769 17.87 -30.02 0.26
CA GLU A 769 17.98 -29.59 -1.13
C GLU A 769 18.61 -30.68 -2.00
N GLU A 770 19.71 -31.31 -1.54
CA GLU A 770 20.34 -32.43 -2.24
C GLU A 770 19.37 -33.61 -2.42
N GLU A 771 18.56 -33.95 -1.40
CA GLU A 771 17.54 -34.98 -1.52
C GLU A 771 16.44 -34.60 -2.53
N ASN A 772 15.99 -33.35 -2.55
CA ASN A 772 15.01 -32.87 -3.52
C ASN A 772 15.53 -32.92 -4.96
N TYR A 773 16.81 -32.59 -5.20
CA TYR A 773 17.43 -32.66 -6.53
C TYR A 773 17.87 -34.05 -6.93
N LYS A 774 17.86 -35.03 -6.02
CA LYS A 774 18.34 -36.40 -6.29
C LYS A 774 17.54 -37.09 -7.38
N GLU A 775 16.22 -36.92 -7.42
CA GLU A 775 15.37 -37.51 -8.45
C GLU A 775 15.62 -36.87 -9.82
N GLU A 776 15.77 -35.54 -9.87
CA GLU A 776 16.09 -34.81 -11.09
C GLU A 776 17.48 -35.20 -11.62
N LEU A 777 18.47 -35.31 -10.74
CA LEU A 777 19.81 -35.79 -11.10
C LEU A 777 19.76 -37.23 -11.65
N LEU A 778 18.95 -38.11 -11.08
CA LEU A 778 18.76 -39.47 -11.60
C LEU A 778 18.11 -39.48 -12.99
N GLN A 779 17.11 -38.62 -13.22
CA GLN A 779 16.49 -38.46 -14.53
C GLN A 779 17.49 -37.94 -15.57
N LEU A 780 18.26 -36.89 -15.24
CA LEU A 780 19.30 -36.35 -16.12
C LEU A 780 20.39 -37.37 -16.43
N CYS A 781 20.77 -38.21 -15.47
CA CYS A 781 21.70 -39.31 -15.71
C CYS A 781 21.13 -40.34 -16.71
N GLN A 782 19.85 -40.71 -16.59
CA GLN A 782 19.20 -41.63 -17.52
C GLN A 782 19.07 -41.05 -18.94
N GLU A 783 18.77 -39.75 -19.04
CA GLU A 783 18.74 -39.05 -20.32
C GLU A 783 20.12 -39.00 -20.99
N LEU A 784 21.17 -38.72 -20.22
CA LEU A 784 22.55 -38.73 -20.71
C LEU A 784 22.97 -40.12 -21.21
N GLU A 785 22.62 -41.19 -20.49
CA GLU A 785 22.89 -42.56 -20.94
C GLU A 785 22.16 -42.90 -22.25
N THR A 786 20.91 -42.45 -22.39
CA THR A 786 20.11 -42.64 -23.61
C THR A 786 20.73 -41.93 -24.81
N LEU A 787 21.11 -40.65 -24.64
CA LEU A 787 21.76 -39.85 -25.68
C LEU A 787 23.13 -40.42 -26.08
N GLN A 788 23.89 -40.94 -25.12
CA GLN A 788 25.17 -41.61 -25.41
C GLN A 788 24.97 -42.86 -26.27
N HIS A 789 23.92 -43.65 -26.01
CA HIS A 789 23.59 -44.82 -26.82
C HIS A 789 23.10 -44.47 -28.23
N GLU A 790 22.44 -43.33 -28.42
CA GLU A 790 22.02 -42.87 -29.76
C GLU A 790 23.19 -42.38 -30.62
N LEU A 791 24.28 -41.94 -30.00
CA LEU A 791 25.46 -41.38 -30.69
C LEU A 791 26.45 -42.45 -31.17
N THR A 792 26.42 -43.64 -30.57
CA THR A 792 27.23 -44.82 -30.92
C THR A 792 26.52 -45.73 -31.91
#